data_AF-A0A0W0WH31-F1
#
_entry.id   AF-A0A0W0WH31-F1
#
_cell.length_a   1.000
_cell.length_b   1.000
_cell.length_c   1.000
_cell.angle_alpha   90.00
_cell.angle_beta   90.00
_cell.angle_gamma   90.00
#
_symmetry.space_group_name_H-M   'P 1'
#
loop_
_entity.id
_entity.type
_entity.pdbx_description
1 polymer ?
#
loop_
_entity_poly.entity_id
_entity_poly.type
_entity_poly.pdbx_seq_one_letter_code
_entity_poly.pdbx_strand_id
1 'polypeptide(L)'
;MKLTKMKFKKIPYYLLLSLLTFGASLIIGFLSFTGMFTIVPLLSLAIGSFVLSVAYEGEIYLQNIKGALNKLFFKRDYLKNHLANEYLLKQFTNDPPVINTGSEDCPPFFKDYEAQLKLLSKFGHKRLDKDSRKRKKQIEKTLRDMEKWFALQLFSTDKEGYEETNLTDYERKLRDWLKIHGQDDAKELLQQRQKTFTAVKVFSTLAGIFMSLGTTYLLVEAFGALPFLAAIPFATLPAIIIPMAILAGAAYTFLIYNAVTDMINNDSLRKWYRNLRDDLKNGVNARTVFMAVSAVVLLTLTVALTICTAGTWWTVAKNTRPLFAWMGKIPNLIASGIAIITGSAQLIFNLQNTSESLALIDNATKMKESIWSKIANAFSKGFKALLQNENWLQLINIPRLLLVVTFLPLRILLFIGHLVSMAVSSDRVPGIPEIISAILGFTSEFFEDLHYFLGDLFHSHEHSHDTKDLIKERFSEGHGHDHSADIPTRALKLLFTPVFAAAAGWDYLATRLIPTTHPLTWEQAWNRQTGQTQEKSVTIKATAKQPSNEWKVEHSMFRIDQYINKHLSQVTLDPHARAPEKIQELQKLRADIQDMEEPSEEKIKQRIGQEVQKEIYNKHRHDYPFFHPTGATRSHVFLEEELPQRISASPAA
;
A
#
# COMPACT_ATOMS: atom_id res chain seq x y z
N MET A 1 -25.70 -18.67 7.22
CA MET A 1 -24.33 -18.40 6.73
C MET A 1 -24.42 -17.83 5.31
N LYS A 2 -24.40 -16.50 5.13
CA LYS A 2 -24.44 -15.89 3.78
C LYS A 2 -23.11 -16.22 3.10
N LEU A 3 -23.11 -17.16 2.16
CA LEU A 3 -22.00 -17.40 1.25
C LEU A 3 -21.64 -16.05 0.62
N THR A 4 -20.50 -15.49 1.02
CA THR A 4 -19.93 -14.30 0.41
C THR A 4 -19.77 -14.60 -1.07
N LYS A 5 -20.58 -13.93 -1.92
CA LYS A 5 -20.44 -13.97 -3.39
C LYS A 5 -18.97 -13.73 -3.73
N MET A 6 -18.22 -14.80 -4.02
CA MET A 6 -16.87 -14.69 -4.53
C MET A 6 -16.97 -13.87 -5.81
N LYS A 7 -16.29 -12.72 -5.83
CA LYS A 7 -16.28 -11.86 -7.02
C LYS A 7 -15.38 -12.54 -8.03
N PHE A 8 -15.93 -13.45 -8.86
CA PHE A 8 -15.21 -14.20 -9.89
C PHE A 8 -14.30 -13.31 -10.76
N LYS A 9 -14.71 -12.05 -11.00
CA LYS A 9 -13.92 -11.02 -11.70
C LYS A 9 -12.56 -10.69 -11.06
N LYS A 10 -12.35 -11.03 -9.78
CA LYS A 10 -11.10 -10.79 -9.06
C LYS A 10 -10.21 -12.04 -8.96
N ILE A 11 -10.68 -13.20 -9.39
CA ILE A 11 -9.90 -14.44 -9.34
C ILE A 11 -8.60 -14.31 -10.14
N PRO A 12 -8.61 -13.82 -11.41
CA PRO A 12 -7.36 -13.66 -12.16
C PRO A 12 -6.36 -12.73 -11.47
N TYR A 13 -6.86 -11.67 -10.83
CA TYR A 13 -6.03 -10.74 -10.07
C TYR A 13 -5.36 -11.41 -8.88
N TYR A 14 -6.13 -12.10 -8.03
CA TYR A 14 -5.58 -12.75 -6.84
C TYR A 14 -4.70 -13.96 -7.20
N LEU A 15 -5.02 -14.67 -8.28
CA LEU A 15 -4.22 -15.78 -8.77
C LEU A 15 -2.89 -15.29 -9.33
N LEU A 16 -2.88 -14.26 -10.18
CA LEU A 16 -1.65 -13.64 -10.69
C LEU A 16 -0.80 -13.10 -9.54
N LEU A 17 -1.41 -12.36 -8.62
CA LEU A 17 -0.72 -11.80 -7.46
C LEU A 17 -0.08 -12.90 -6.59
N SER A 18 -0.83 -13.96 -6.29
CA SER A 18 -0.34 -15.06 -5.46
C SER A 18 0.75 -15.85 -6.16
N LEU A 19 0.59 -16.15 -7.45
CA LEU A 19 1.56 -16.92 -8.23
C LEU A 19 2.90 -16.17 -8.36
N LEU A 20 2.86 -14.87 -8.68
CA LEU A 20 4.07 -14.07 -8.82
C LEU A 20 4.77 -13.85 -7.48
N THR A 21 4.01 -13.54 -6.43
CA THR A 21 4.57 -13.35 -5.08
C THR A 21 5.19 -14.64 -4.59
N PHE A 22 4.42 -15.73 -4.54
CA PHE A 22 4.90 -17.02 -4.04
C PHE A 22 6.05 -17.57 -4.89
N GLY A 23 5.96 -17.45 -6.22
CA GLY A 23 7.02 -17.87 -7.13
C GLY A 23 8.33 -17.12 -6.88
N ALA A 24 8.29 -15.78 -6.80
CA ALA A 24 9.48 -14.97 -6.53
C ALA A 24 10.07 -15.28 -5.15
N SER A 25 9.25 -15.33 -4.11
CA SER A 25 9.71 -15.61 -2.73
C SER A 25 10.33 -17.00 -2.60
N LEU A 26 9.76 -18.02 -3.25
CA LEU A 26 10.35 -19.36 -3.26
C LEU A 26 11.71 -19.40 -3.96
N ILE A 27 11.88 -18.63 -5.03
CA ILE A 27 13.16 -18.55 -5.75
C ILE A 27 14.22 -17.89 -4.87
N ILE A 28 13.90 -16.77 -4.22
CA ILE A 28 14.85 -16.10 -3.30
C ILE A 28 15.13 -16.98 -2.09
N GLY A 29 14.11 -17.65 -1.54
CA GLY A 29 14.29 -18.64 -0.48
C GLY A 29 15.24 -19.75 -0.90
N PHE A 30 15.09 -20.28 -2.11
CA PHE A 30 15.96 -21.32 -2.66
C PHE A 30 17.40 -20.84 -2.86
N LEU A 31 17.60 -19.60 -3.33
CA LEU A 31 18.92 -18.99 -3.44
C LEU A 31 19.54 -18.77 -2.06
N SER A 32 18.77 -18.31 -1.08
CA SER A 32 19.20 -18.13 0.31
C SER A 32 19.59 -19.46 0.97
N PHE A 33 18.77 -20.50 0.76
CA PHE A 33 19.07 -21.88 1.19
C PHE A 33 20.43 -22.32 0.64
N THR A 34 20.61 -22.15 -0.67
CA THR A 34 21.82 -22.60 -1.37
C THR A 34 23.04 -21.81 -0.88
N GLY A 35 22.93 -20.49 -0.80
CA GLY A 35 23.98 -19.61 -0.27
C GLY A 35 24.39 -20.02 1.15
N MET A 36 23.42 -20.15 2.06
CA MET A 36 23.67 -20.59 3.43
C MET A 36 24.35 -21.96 3.46
N PHE A 37 23.84 -22.94 2.71
CA PHE A 37 24.39 -24.30 2.69
C PHE A 37 25.81 -24.35 2.12
N THR A 38 26.15 -23.48 1.17
CA THR A 38 27.51 -23.38 0.62
C THR A 38 28.51 -22.76 1.59
N ILE A 39 28.10 -21.77 2.38
CA ILE A 39 28.97 -21.10 3.36
C ILE A 39 29.08 -21.95 4.64
N VAL A 40 27.94 -22.41 5.14
CA VAL A 40 27.82 -23.24 6.34
C VAL A 40 26.94 -24.46 5.99
N PRO A 41 27.53 -25.66 5.81
CA PRO A 41 26.81 -26.85 5.35
C PRO A 41 25.96 -27.50 6.47
N LEU A 42 25.20 -26.68 7.19
CA LEU A 42 24.24 -27.08 8.21
C LEU A 42 22.82 -26.95 7.65
N LEU A 43 22.18 -28.10 7.45
CA LEU A 43 20.84 -28.17 6.85
C LEU A 43 19.81 -27.35 7.64
N SER A 44 19.89 -27.33 8.97
CA SER A 44 18.98 -26.55 9.82
C SER A 44 19.08 -25.04 9.57
N LEU A 45 20.30 -24.52 9.39
CA LEU A 45 20.51 -23.10 9.08
C LEU A 45 20.06 -22.76 7.66
N ALA A 46 20.31 -23.64 6.70
CA ALA A 46 19.83 -23.46 5.32
C ALA A 46 18.30 -23.45 5.23
N ILE A 47 17.62 -24.37 5.94
CA ILE A 47 16.15 -24.37 6.05
C ILE A 47 15.64 -23.11 6.76
N GLY A 48 16.31 -22.69 7.84
CA GLY A 48 15.96 -21.45 8.54
C GLY A 48 16.06 -20.23 7.64
N SER A 49 17.16 -20.11 6.89
CA SER A 49 17.38 -19.07 5.88
C SER A 49 16.28 -19.10 4.81
N PHE A 50 15.98 -20.26 4.23
CA PHE A 50 14.88 -20.41 3.27
C PHE A 50 13.55 -19.85 3.81
N VAL A 51 13.13 -20.30 5.00
CA VAL A 51 11.83 -19.95 5.58
C VAL A 51 11.77 -18.45 5.90
N LEU A 52 12.84 -17.88 6.44
CA LEU A 52 12.90 -16.47 6.79
C LEU A 52 12.85 -15.59 5.54
N SER A 53 13.65 -15.89 4.52
CA SER A 53 13.62 -15.17 3.24
C SER A 53 12.23 -15.22 2.61
N VAL A 54 11.61 -16.41 2.49
CA VAL A 54 10.25 -16.54 1.92
C VAL A 54 9.22 -15.70 2.69
N ALA A 55 9.30 -15.67 4.02
CA ALA A 55 8.32 -14.99 4.85
C ALA A 55 8.41 -13.46 4.78
N TYR A 56 9.61 -12.90 4.78
CA TYR A 56 9.82 -11.45 4.70
C TYR A 56 9.69 -10.94 3.25
N GLU A 57 10.40 -11.55 2.30
CA GLU A 57 10.34 -11.17 0.89
C GLU A 57 8.94 -11.39 0.29
N GLY A 58 8.20 -12.38 0.79
CA GLY A 58 6.80 -12.57 0.44
C GLY A 58 5.95 -11.33 0.64
N GLU A 59 6.14 -10.61 1.75
CA GLU A 59 5.39 -9.38 2.02
C GLU A 59 5.86 -8.23 1.12
N ILE A 60 7.18 -8.07 0.94
CA ILE A 60 7.76 -7.01 0.09
C ILE A 60 7.31 -7.15 -1.36
N TYR A 61 7.42 -8.37 -1.93
CA TYR A 61 6.95 -8.65 -3.29
C TYR A 61 5.43 -8.50 -3.40
N LEU A 62 4.66 -8.97 -2.41
CA LEU A 62 3.21 -8.83 -2.41
C LEU A 62 2.80 -7.37 -2.50
N GLN A 63 3.41 -6.50 -1.69
CA GLN A 63 3.11 -5.07 -1.65
C GLN A 63 3.50 -4.39 -2.96
N ASN A 64 4.71 -4.65 -3.47
CA ASN A 64 5.19 -4.07 -4.72
C ASN A 64 4.40 -4.52 -5.95
N ILE A 65 4.13 -5.83 -6.11
CA ILE A 65 3.34 -6.36 -7.23
C ILE A 65 1.91 -5.83 -7.14
N LYS A 66 1.31 -5.80 -5.94
CA LYS A 66 -0.01 -5.21 -5.73
C LYS A 66 -0.04 -3.72 -6.10
N GLY A 67 0.99 -2.96 -5.73
CA GLY A 67 1.19 -1.56 -6.10
C GLY A 67 1.22 -1.38 -7.61
N ALA A 68 2.10 -2.11 -8.30
CA ALA A 68 2.25 -2.05 -9.75
C ALA A 68 0.97 -2.43 -10.50
N LEU A 69 0.33 -3.55 -10.13
CA LEU A 69 -0.92 -3.98 -10.75
C LEU A 69 -2.02 -2.94 -10.59
N ASN A 70 -2.11 -2.30 -9.42
CA ASN A 70 -3.07 -1.21 -9.20
C ASN A 70 -2.80 -0.02 -10.13
N LYS A 71 -1.54 0.38 -10.31
CA LYS A 71 -1.12 1.49 -11.18
C LYS A 71 -1.33 1.19 -12.67
N LEU A 72 -1.05 -0.05 -13.10
CA LEU A 72 -1.09 -0.46 -14.51
C LEU A 72 -2.48 -0.82 -15.01
N PHE A 73 -3.25 -1.58 -14.22
CA PHE A 73 -4.43 -2.27 -14.74
C PHE A 73 -5.72 -1.98 -13.97
N PHE A 74 -5.67 -1.86 -12.63
CA PHE A 74 -6.89 -1.89 -11.81
C PHE A 74 -7.42 -0.52 -11.38
N LYS A 75 -6.57 0.49 -11.20
CA LYS A 75 -6.99 1.87 -10.94
C LYS A 75 -6.93 2.67 -12.24
N ARG A 76 -8.08 2.78 -12.90
CA ARG A 76 -8.26 3.75 -14.00
C ARG A 76 -7.83 5.13 -13.54
N ASP A 77 -7.12 5.85 -14.41
CA ASP A 77 -6.68 7.22 -14.17
C ASP A 77 -5.84 7.37 -12.88
N TYR A 78 -5.07 6.34 -12.51
CA TYR A 78 -4.21 6.38 -11.31
C TYR A 78 -3.38 7.65 -11.23
N LEU A 79 -2.65 7.97 -12.31
CA LEU A 79 -1.76 9.13 -12.36
C LEU A 79 -2.53 10.46 -12.24
N LYS A 80 -3.69 10.59 -12.89
CA LYS A 80 -4.56 11.76 -12.72
C LYS A 80 -4.98 11.92 -11.27
N ASN A 81 -5.50 10.87 -10.65
CA ASN A 81 -5.92 10.91 -9.24
C ASN A 81 -4.75 11.24 -8.31
N HIS A 82 -3.57 10.70 -8.56
CA HIS A 82 -2.37 10.99 -7.78
C HIS A 82 -1.96 12.46 -7.88
N LEU A 83 -1.84 13.00 -9.10
CA LEU A 83 -1.47 14.40 -9.32
C LEU A 83 -2.55 15.37 -8.81
N ALA A 84 -3.83 14.99 -8.89
CA ALA A 84 -4.92 15.78 -8.31
C ALA A 84 -4.83 15.86 -6.78
N ASN A 85 -4.47 14.74 -6.12
CA ASN A 85 -4.25 14.72 -4.68
C ASN A 85 -3.02 15.53 -4.28
N GLU A 86 -1.93 15.45 -5.04
CA GLU A 86 -0.73 16.28 -4.86
C GLU A 86 -1.07 17.77 -5.01
N TYR A 87 -1.87 18.12 -6.02
CA TYR A 87 -2.36 19.47 -6.23
C TYR A 87 -3.20 19.95 -5.04
N LEU A 88 -4.18 19.16 -4.57
CA LEU A 88 -4.96 19.50 -3.37
C LEU A 88 -4.05 19.72 -2.16
N LEU A 89 -3.13 18.78 -1.89
CA LEU A 89 -2.19 18.88 -0.78
C LEU A 89 -1.42 20.20 -0.83
N LYS A 90 -0.84 20.54 -2.00
CA LYS A 90 -0.08 21.77 -2.19
C LYS A 90 -0.93 23.01 -1.95
N GLN A 91 -2.12 23.09 -2.56
CA GLN A 91 -2.97 24.28 -2.45
C GLN A 91 -3.50 24.54 -1.03
N PHE A 92 -3.76 23.50 -0.25
CA PHE A 92 -4.15 23.64 1.16
C PHE A 92 -2.98 23.90 2.12
N THR A 93 -1.76 23.47 1.77
CA THR A 93 -0.62 23.49 2.71
C THR A 93 0.45 24.53 2.41
N ASN A 94 0.39 25.21 1.25
CA ASN A 94 1.22 26.37 0.96
C ASN A 94 1.16 27.40 2.12
N ASP A 95 2.20 28.23 2.21
CA ASP A 95 2.29 29.29 3.21
C ASP A 95 2.46 30.66 2.52
N PRO A 96 1.41 31.51 2.49
CA PRO A 96 0.05 31.27 2.99
C PRO A 96 -0.72 30.25 2.12
N PRO A 97 -1.76 29.59 2.67
CA PRO A 97 -2.55 28.63 1.92
C PRO A 97 -3.37 29.35 0.85
N VAL A 98 -3.37 28.79 -0.37
CA VAL A 98 -4.10 29.37 -1.51
C VAL A 98 -5.60 29.11 -1.34
N ILE A 99 -5.96 27.92 -0.84
CA ILE A 99 -7.34 27.59 -0.49
C ILE A 99 -7.63 28.10 0.92
N ASN A 100 -8.52 29.10 1.02
CA ASN A 100 -9.12 29.55 2.27
C ASN A 100 -10.64 29.29 2.24
N THR A 101 -11.09 28.23 2.91
CA THR A 101 -12.50 27.82 2.95
C THR A 101 -13.41 28.81 3.68
N GLY A 102 -12.85 29.77 4.42
CA GLY A 102 -13.58 30.88 5.03
C GLY A 102 -13.88 32.04 4.06
N SER A 103 -13.22 32.09 2.90
CA SER A 103 -13.46 33.14 1.90
C SER A 103 -14.78 32.93 1.15
N GLU A 104 -15.43 34.03 0.77
CA GLU A 104 -16.63 34.01 -0.08
C GLU A 104 -16.31 33.48 -1.49
N ASP A 105 -15.14 33.86 -2.04
CA ASP A 105 -14.67 33.46 -3.37
C ASP A 105 -14.20 32.00 -3.47
N CYS A 106 -14.18 31.27 -2.35
CA CYS A 106 -13.73 29.89 -2.34
C CYS A 106 -14.81 28.96 -2.92
N PRO A 107 -14.48 28.14 -3.95
CA PRO A 107 -15.42 27.18 -4.51
C PRO A 107 -16.08 26.29 -3.46
N PRO A 108 -17.41 26.01 -3.57
CA PRO A 108 -18.13 25.18 -2.61
C PRO A 108 -17.47 23.81 -2.38
N PHE A 109 -16.86 23.23 -3.41
CA PHE A 109 -16.12 21.97 -3.33
C PHE A 109 -15.10 21.91 -2.20
N PHE A 110 -14.27 22.95 -2.04
CA PHE A 110 -13.25 22.93 -0.98
C PHE A 110 -13.86 23.02 0.42
N LYS A 111 -14.99 23.73 0.56
CA LYS A 111 -15.73 23.84 1.83
C LYS A 111 -16.35 22.50 2.24
N ASP A 112 -16.90 21.77 1.27
CA ASP A 112 -17.46 20.43 1.49
C ASP A 112 -16.38 19.40 1.76
N TYR A 113 -15.25 19.49 1.03
CA TYR A 113 -14.12 18.60 1.21
C TYR A 113 -13.52 18.74 2.62
N GLU A 114 -13.34 19.97 3.09
CA GLU A 114 -12.91 20.26 4.47
C GLU A 114 -13.91 19.72 5.50
N ALA A 115 -15.21 19.92 5.30
CA ALA A 115 -16.24 19.39 6.21
C ALA A 115 -16.13 17.86 6.34
N GLN A 116 -15.93 17.17 5.22
CA GLN A 116 -15.77 15.72 5.20
C GLN A 116 -14.46 15.24 5.85
N LEU A 117 -13.35 15.98 5.69
CA LEU A 117 -12.10 15.71 6.42
C LEU A 117 -12.28 15.87 7.93
N LYS A 118 -12.94 16.95 8.36
CA LYS A 118 -13.25 17.18 9.78
C LYS A 118 -14.15 16.09 10.35
N LEU A 119 -15.11 15.57 9.58
CA LEU A 119 -15.91 14.41 9.97
C LEU A 119 -15.06 13.14 10.14
N LEU A 120 -14.13 12.87 9.23
CA LEU A 120 -13.22 11.72 9.32
C LEU A 120 -12.33 11.80 10.58
N SER A 121 -11.82 13.00 10.89
CA SER A 121 -10.93 13.23 12.04
C SER A 121 -11.55 12.83 13.38
N LYS A 122 -12.89 12.88 13.51
CA LYS A 122 -13.62 12.49 14.74
C LYS A 122 -13.40 11.02 15.12
N PHE A 123 -13.11 10.17 14.14
CA PHE A 123 -12.82 8.76 14.38
C PHE A 123 -11.38 8.54 14.86
N GLY A 124 -10.44 9.37 14.39
CA GLY A 124 -9.00 9.25 14.67
C GLY A 124 -8.42 7.85 14.40
N HIS A 125 -7.34 7.52 15.12
CA HIS A 125 -6.67 6.22 15.11
C HIS A 125 -7.18 5.25 16.20
N LYS A 126 -8.42 5.43 16.67
CA LYS A 126 -9.02 4.57 17.70
C LYS A 126 -9.40 3.21 17.10
N ARG A 127 -9.34 2.13 17.89
CA ARG A 127 -10.03 0.88 17.53
C ARG A 127 -11.53 1.13 17.66
N LEU A 128 -12.27 0.93 16.58
CA LEU A 128 -13.67 1.30 16.48
C LEU A 128 -14.58 0.08 16.57
N ASP A 129 -15.78 0.25 17.13
CA ASP A 129 -16.84 -0.76 17.03
C ASP A 129 -17.25 -1.01 15.56
N LYS A 130 -18.06 -2.04 15.31
CA LYS A 130 -18.45 -2.43 13.95
C LYS A 130 -19.22 -1.32 13.19
N ASP A 131 -20.08 -0.57 13.86
CA ASP A 131 -20.90 0.48 13.25
C ASP A 131 -20.09 1.75 13.02
N SER A 132 -19.25 2.13 13.98
CA SER A 132 -18.28 3.22 13.84
C SER A 132 -17.27 2.93 12.72
N ARG A 133 -16.81 1.67 12.56
CA ARG A 133 -15.99 1.25 11.40
C ARG A 133 -16.75 1.40 10.09
N LYS A 134 -18.04 1.02 10.05
CA LYS A 134 -18.89 1.15 8.86
C LYS A 134 -19.05 2.63 8.47
N ARG A 135 -19.32 3.51 9.44
CA ARG A 135 -19.41 4.97 9.25
C ARG A 135 -18.10 5.58 8.78
N LYS A 136 -16.96 5.31 9.44
CA LYS A 136 -15.63 5.75 9.01
C LYS A 136 -15.36 5.35 7.56
N LYS A 137 -15.60 4.09 7.23
CA LYS A 137 -15.40 3.55 5.87
C LYS A 137 -16.29 4.23 4.83
N GLN A 138 -17.50 4.65 5.19
CA GLN A 138 -18.39 5.42 4.32
C GLN A 138 -17.86 6.83 4.07
N ILE A 139 -17.41 7.53 5.12
CA ILE A 139 -16.81 8.86 5.01
C ILE A 139 -15.54 8.83 4.15
N GLU A 140 -14.64 7.87 4.37
CA GLU A 140 -13.45 7.70 3.53
C GLU A 140 -13.79 7.40 2.07
N LYS A 141 -14.91 6.70 1.84
CA LYS A 141 -15.42 6.36 0.51
C LYS A 141 -15.95 7.61 -0.19
N THR A 142 -16.66 8.48 0.52
CA THR A 142 -17.11 9.78 0.01
C THR A 142 -15.93 10.68 -0.32
N LEU A 143 -14.93 10.81 0.58
CA LEU A 143 -13.69 11.54 0.28
C LEU A 143 -12.99 11.01 -0.99
N ARG A 144 -12.89 9.69 -1.14
CA ARG A 144 -12.33 9.07 -2.37
C ARG A 144 -13.15 9.37 -3.62
N ASP A 145 -14.47 9.56 -3.49
CA ASP A 145 -15.31 9.93 -4.62
C ASP A 145 -15.12 11.43 -4.94
N MET A 146 -15.00 12.30 -3.93
CA MET A 146 -14.65 13.73 -4.07
C MET A 146 -13.31 13.93 -4.76
N GLU A 147 -12.26 13.23 -4.32
CA GLU A 147 -10.91 13.28 -4.90
C GLU A 147 -10.92 12.88 -6.39
N LYS A 148 -11.68 11.85 -6.74
CA LYS A 148 -11.80 11.40 -8.14
C LYS A 148 -12.60 12.36 -9.00
N TRP A 149 -13.69 12.89 -8.47
CA TRP A 149 -14.48 13.90 -9.17
C TRP A 149 -13.63 15.16 -9.40
N PHE A 150 -12.90 15.59 -8.37
CA PHE A 150 -11.95 16.70 -8.49
C PHE A 150 -10.88 16.46 -9.56
N ALA A 151 -10.32 15.24 -9.64
CA ALA A 151 -9.38 14.89 -10.69
C ALA A 151 -9.98 15.00 -12.10
N LEU A 152 -11.28 14.70 -12.28
CA LEU A 152 -11.94 14.92 -13.57
C LEU A 152 -12.00 16.42 -13.91
N GLN A 153 -12.34 17.27 -12.94
CA GLN A 153 -12.42 18.71 -13.17
C GLN A 153 -11.05 19.36 -13.38
N LEU A 154 -10.02 18.91 -12.66
CA LEU A 154 -8.65 19.41 -12.82
C LEU A 154 -8.10 19.10 -14.22
N PHE A 155 -8.36 17.91 -14.75
CA PHE A 155 -7.81 17.47 -16.03
C PHE A 155 -8.81 17.51 -17.19
N SER A 156 -9.95 18.20 -17.05
CA SER A 156 -10.92 18.37 -18.13
C SER A 156 -10.31 19.22 -19.25
N THR A 157 -10.53 18.83 -20.51
CA THR A 157 -10.14 19.65 -21.66
C THR A 157 -11.33 20.41 -22.23
N ASP A 158 -11.11 21.63 -22.73
CA ASP A 158 -12.16 22.43 -23.36
C ASP A 158 -12.72 21.77 -24.65
N LYS A 159 -12.04 20.74 -25.16
CA LYS A 159 -12.39 19.99 -26.37
C LYS A 159 -13.22 18.72 -26.11
N GLU A 160 -13.45 18.33 -24.84
CA GLU A 160 -14.11 17.05 -24.48
C GLU A 160 -15.64 17.04 -24.64
N GLY A 161 -16.23 17.94 -25.42
CA GLY A 161 -17.62 17.84 -25.89
C GLY A 161 -18.71 18.11 -24.83
N TYR A 162 -18.33 18.48 -23.61
CA TYR A 162 -19.24 19.18 -22.70
C TYR A 162 -19.19 20.66 -23.07
N GLU A 163 -20.15 21.11 -23.88
CA GLU A 163 -20.42 22.55 -24.02
C GLU A 163 -20.54 23.17 -22.62
N GLU A 164 -19.98 24.37 -22.42
CA GLU A 164 -20.07 25.13 -21.15
C GLU A 164 -21.52 25.27 -20.63
N THR A 165 -22.50 25.07 -21.51
CA THR A 165 -23.95 25.05 -21.27
C THR A 165 -24.43 23.91 -20.37
N ASN A 166 -23.70 22.80 -20.25
CA ASN A 166 -24.13 21.62 -19.47
C ASN A 166 -23.47 21.48 -18.08
N LEU A 167 -22.61 22.44 -17.69
CA LEU A 167 -21.96 22.44 -16.37
C LEU A 167 -22.89 23.01 -15.31
N THR A 168 -22.98 22.33 -14.17
CA THR A 168 -23.66 22.89 -13.00
C THR A 168 -22.89 24.09 -12.45
N ASP A 169 -23.56 24.95 -11.67
CA ASP A 169 -22.91 26.09 -11.03
C ASP A 169 -21.78 25.66 -10.08
N TYR A 170 -21.92 24.49 -9.46
CA TYR A 170 -20.90 23.90 -8.59
C TYR A 170 -19.64 23.52 -9.36
N GLU A 171 -19.81 22.85 -10.51
CA GLU A 171 -18.71 22.49 -11.42
C GLU A 171 -18.04 23.74 -12.01
N ARG A 172 -18.85 24.68 -12.50
CA ARG A 172 -18.38 25.91 -13.15
C ARG A 172 -17.49 26.73 -12.22
N LYS A 173 -17.97 27.01 -10.99
CA LYS A 173 -17.21 27.75 -9.98
C LYS A 173 -15.85 27.11 -9.68
N LEU A 174 -15.79 25.77 -9.61
CA LEU A 174 -14.52 25.09 -9.41
C LEU A 174 -13.62 25.20 -10.64
N ARG A 175 -14.13 24.96 -11.84
CA ARG A 175 -13.33 25.03 -13.08
C ARG A 175 -12.78 26.43 -13.33
N ASP A 176 -13.58 27.46 -13.12
CA ASP A 176 -13.14 28.85 -13.27
C ASP A 176 -12.04 29.20 -12.27
N TRP A 177 -12.19 28.74 -11.02
CA TRP A 177 -11.13 28.88 -10.02
C TRP A 177 -9.86 28.12 -10.43
N LEU A 178 -9.99 26.90 -10.96
CA LEU A 178 -8.83 26.09 -11.37
C LEU A 178 -8.06 26.73 -12.53
N LYS A 179 -8.75 27.30 -13.53
CA LYS A 179 -8.14 27.96 -14.70
C LYS A 179 -7.10 29.01 -14.28
N ILE A 180 -7.39 29.77 -13.23
CA ILE A 180 -6.49 30.83 -12.73
C ILE A 180 -5.51 30.37 -11.63
N HIS A 181 -5.66 29.13 -11.10
CA HIS A 181 -4.82 28.57 -10.03
C HIS A 181 -3.93 27.41 -10.51
N GLY A 182 -3.38 27.48 -11.72
CA GLY A 182 -2.36 26.53 -12.19
C GLY A 182 -2.91 25.19 -12.69
N GLN A 183 -4.12 25.19 -13.27
CA GLN A 183 -4.66 24.01 -13.95
C GLN A 183 -3.79 23.58 -15.15
N ASP A 184 -3.27 24.53 -15.91
CA ASP A 184 -2.44 24.23 -17.09
C ASP A 184 -1.11 23.61 -16.70
N ASP A 185 -0.47 24.10 -15.63
CA ASP A 185 0.73 23.48 -15.04
C ASP A 185 0.47 22.02 -14.65
N ALA A 186 -0.69 21.74 -14.04
CA ALA A 186 -1.08 20.39 -13.67
C ALA A 186 -1.28 19.50 -14.91
N LYS A 187 -1.92 20.02 -15.96
CA LYS A 187 -2.14 19.31 -17.24
C LYS A 187 -0.81 19.02 -17.96
N GLU A 188 0.10 19.99 -18.00
CA GLU A 188 1.45 19.80 -18.57
C GLU A 188 2.22 18.74 -17.79
N LEU A 189 2.20 18.81 -16.45
CA LEU A 189 2.83 17.82 -15.58
C LEU A 189 2.24 16.42 -15.83
N LEU A 190 0.93 16.30 -16.00
CA LEU A 190 0.29 15.02 -16.35
C LEU A 190 0.85 14.46 -17.67
N GLN A 191 0.94 15.28 -18.72
CA GLN A 191 1.48 14.84 -20.02
C GLN A 191 2.94 14.40 -19.91
N GLN A 192 3.76 15.17 -19.18
CA GLN A 192 5.15 14.82 -18.93
C GLN A 192 5.26 13.47 -18.20
N ARG A 193 4.51 13.31 -17.10
CA ARG A 193 4.53 12.09 -16.28
C ARG A 193 3.99 10.88 -17.05
N GLN A 194 3.02 11.05 -17.93
CA GLN A 194 2.53 9.96 -18.80
C GLN A 194 3.61 9.44 -19.75
N LYS A 195 4.41 10.34 -20.36
CA LYS A 195 5.56 9.97 -21.19
C LYS A 195 6.60 9.23 -20.35
N THR A 196 6.92 9.77 -19.16
CA THR A 196 7.85 9.11 -18.24
C THR A 196 7.36 7.73 -17.81
N PHE A 197 6.08 7.58 -17.44
CA PHE A 197 5.51 6.28 -17.06
C PHE A 197 5.57 5.28 -18.20
N THR A 198 5.42 5.72 -19.45
CA THR A 198 5.59 4.85 -20.62
C THR A 198 7.03 4.38 -20.77
N ALA A 199 8.01 5.29 -20.62
CA ALA A 199 9.43 4.92 -20.59
C ALA A 199 9.74 3.94 -19.45
N VAL A 200 9.17 4.15 -18.26
CA VAL A 200 9.34 3.25 -17.10
C VAL A 200 8.76 1.86 -17.37
N LYS A 201 7.63 1.74 -18.07
CA LYS A 201 7.09 0.43 -18.48
C LYS A 201 8.09 -0.33 -19.36
N VAL A 202 8.65 0.36 -20.35
CA VAL A 202 9.66 -0.23 -21.25
C VAL A 202 10.89 -0.66 -20.46
N PHE A 203 11.44 0.24 -19.65
CA PHE A 203 12.61 -0.05 -18.80
C PHE A 203 12.37 -1.24 -17.86
N SER A 204 11.23 -1.27 -17.15
CA SER A 204 10.92 -2.34 -16.19
C SER A 204 10.71 -3.69 -16.89
N THR A 205 10.13 -3.67 -18.09
CA THR A 205 9.95 -4.89 -18.92
C THR A 205 11.30 -5.43 -19.37
N LEU A 206 12.20 -4.55 -19.83
CA LEU A 206 13.57 -4.93 -20.18
C LEU A 206 14.30 -5.50 -18.97
N ALA A 207 14.23 -4.83 -17.82
CA ALA A 207 14.82 -5.31 -16.57
C ALA A 207 14.28 -6.70 -16.18
N GLY A 208 12.98 -6.95 -16.32
CA GLY A 208 12.39 -8.27 -16.09
C GLY A 208 12.85 -9.35 -17.07
N ILE A 209 13.00 -9.02 -18.35
CA ILE A 209 13.54 -9.96 -19.36
C ILE A 209 14.98 -10.34 -19.00
N PHE A 210 15.82 -9.35 -18.67
CA PHE A 210 17.21 -9.61 -18.28
C PHE A 210 17.30 -10.34 -16.95
N MET A 211 16.43 -10.04 -15.98
CA MET A 211 16.32 -10.79 -14.73
C MET A 211 15.91 -12.24 -14.97
N SER A 212 14.95 -12.49 -15.87
CA SER A 212 14.56 -13.87 -16.25
C SER A 212 15.76 -14.62 -16.84
N LEU A 213 16.47 -14.02 -17.80
CA LEU A 213 17.65 -14.63 -18.41
C LEU A 213 18.73 -14.90 -17.36
N GLY A 214 19.02 -13.91 -16.53
CA GLY A 214 19.97 -14.05 -15.43
C GLY A 214 19.59 -15.18 -14.47
N THR A 215 18.34 -15.21 -14.02
CA THR A 215 17.83 -16.21 -13.08
C THR A 215 18.00 -17.63 -13.62
N THR A 216 17.92 -17.84 -14.94
CA THR A 216 18.21 -19.19 -15.50
C THR A 216 19.62 -19.66 -15.20
N TYR A 217 20.63 -18.78 -15.26
CA TYR A 217 22.00 -19.13 -14.93
C TYR A 217 22.18 -19.35 -13.42
N LEU A 218 21.63 -18.46 -12.58
CA LEU A 218 21.69 -18.61 -11.12
C LEU A 218 21.06 -19.93 -10.66
N LEU A 219 19.93 -20.32 -11.24
CA LEU A 219 19.28 -21.58 -10.90
C LEU A 219 20.09 -22.79 -11.37
N VAL A 220 20.74 -22.75 -12.54
CA VAL A 220 21.63 -23.84 -12.97
C VAL A 220 22.78 -24.03 -11.97
N GLU A 221 23.40 -22.93 -11.54
CA GLU A 221 24.46 -22.96 -10.54
C GLU A 221 23.99 -23.49 -9.20
N ALA A 222 22.83 -23.02 -8.72
CA ALA A 222 22.26 -23.46 -7.46
C ALA A 222 21.88 -24.96 -7.47
N PHE A 223 21.33 -25.46 -8.59
CA PHE A 223 21.08 -26.89 -8.77
C PHE A 223 22.38 -27.71 -8.80
N GLY A 224 23.46 -27.15 -9.37
CA GLY A 224 24.77 -27.80 -9.38
C GLY A 224 25.47 -27.81 -8.02
N ALA A 225 25.24 -26.80 -7.17
CA ALA A 225 25.85 -26.68 -5.85
C ALA A 225 25.26 -27.66 -4.82
N LEU A 226 24.01 -28.10 -5.00
CA LEU A 226 23.33 -28.99 -4.06
C LEU A 226 23.42 -30.46 -4.52
N PRO A 227 24.03 -31.36 -3.73
CA PRO A 227 24.30 -32.74 -4.16
C PRO A 227 23.07 -33.52 -4.66
N PHE A 228 21.91 -33.32 -4.04
CA PHE A 228 20.67 -34.00 -4.42
C PHE A 228 19.99 -33.40 -5.66
N LEU A 229 20.19 -32.11 -5.95
CA LEU A 229 19.69 -31.48 -7.18
C LEU A 229 20.65 -31.68 -8.36
N ALA A 230 21.95 -31.78 -8.10
CA ALA A 230 22.96 -32.08 -9.11
C ALA A 230 22.75 -33.46 -9.76
N ALA A 231 22.03 -34.36 -9.08
CA ALA A 231 21.62 -35.67 -9.61
C ALA A 231 20.50 -35.58 -10.66
N ILE A 232 19.80 -34.45 -10.78
CA ILE A 232 18.76 -34.25 -11.79
C ILE A 232 19.42 -34.17 -13.18
N PRO A 233 18.97 -34.97 -14.17
CA PRO A 233 19.55 -34.92 -15.51
C PRO A 233 19.51 -33.52 -16.11
N PHE A 234 20.62 -33.06 -16.68
CA PHE A 234 20.70 -31.72 -17.28
C PHE A 234 19.61 -31.47 -18.35
N ALA A 235 19.17 -32.52 -19.05
CA ALA A 235 18.11 -32.45 -20.05
C ALA A 235 16.71 -32.14 -19.47
N THR A 236 16.45 -32.39 -18.18
CA THR A 236 15.17 -32.08 -17.54
C THR A 236 15.15 -30.72 -16.85
N LEU A 237 16.32 -30.13 -16.58
CA LEU A 237 16.45 -28.79 -15.97
C LEU A 237 15.65 -27.70 -16.70
N PRO A 238 15.58 -27.65 -18.05
CA PRO A 238 14.79 -26.63 -18.74
C PRO A 238 13.32 -26.60 -18.35
N ALA A 239 12.70 -27.76 -18.12
CA ALA A 239 11.28 -27.86 -17.75
C ALA A 239 11.00 -27.31 -16.34
N ILE A 240 12.03 -27.24 -15.49
CA ILE A 240 11.94 -26.73 -14.11
C ILE A 240 12.37 -25.26 -14.05
N ILE A 241 13.52 -24.94 -14.65
CA ILE A 241 14.17 -23.64 -14.54
C ILE A 241 13.46 -22.56 -15.36
N ILE A 242 12.97 -22.86 -16.58
CA ILE A 242 12.32 -21.84 -17.41
C ILE A 242 11.07 -21.25 -16.74
N PRO A 243 10.10 -22.06 -16.25
CA PRO A 243 8.94 -21.50 -15.56
C PRO A 243 9.32 -20.62 -14.36
N MET A 244 10.31 -21.04 -13.57
CA MET A 244 10.80 -20.26 -12.42
C MET A 244 11.41 -18.93 -12.87
N ALA A 245 12.27 -18.94 -13.89
CA ALA A 245 12.89 -17.75 -14.43
C ALA A 245 11.85 -16.75 -14.99
N ILE A 246 10.82 -17.23 -15.69
CA ILE A 246 9.73 -16.39 -16.20
C ILE A 246 8.97 -15.74 -15.03
N LEU A 247 8.66 -16.51 -13.98
CA LEU A 247 7.99 -15.97 -12.79
C LEU A 247 8.85 -14.92 -12.08
N ALA A 248 10.14 -15.17 -11.91
CA ALA A 248 11.08 -14.20 -11.34
C ALA A 248 11.16 -12.91 -12.18
N GLY A 249 11.32 -13.02 -13.49
CA GLY A 249 11.38 -11.87 -14.39
C GLY A 249 10.07 -11.06 -14.41
N ALA A 250 8.92 -11.73 -14.38
CA ALA A 250 7.62 -11.07 -14.29
C ALA A 250 7.44 -10.36 -12.95
N ALA A 251 7.78 -11.00 -11.83
CA ALA A 251 7.74 -10.38 -10.51
C ALA A 251 8.67 -9.16 -10.43
N TYR A 252 9.89 -9.28 -10.95
CA TYR A 252 10.88 -8.20 -11.01
C TYR A 252 10.40 -7.02 -11.88
N THR A 253 9.73 -7.30 -13.01
CA THR A 253 9.10 -6.25 -13.83
C THR A 253 8.15 -5.38 -13.01
N PHE A 254 7.28 -6.01 -12.22
CA PHE A 254 6.32 -5.29 -11.39
C PHE A 254 6.99 -4.56 -10.24
N LEU A 255 8.01 -5.17 -9.62
CA LEU A 255 8.78 -4.56 -8.54
C LEU A 255 9.48 -3.27 -9.01
N ILE A 256 10.24 -3.33 -10.10
CA ILE A 256 10.93 -2.16 -10.67
C ILE A 256 9.93 -1.11 -11.15
N TYR A 257 8.84 -1.53 -11.79
CA TYR A 257 7.80 -0.59 -12.20
C TYR A 257 7.21 0.14 -10.98
N ASN A 258 6.93 -0.56 -9.88
CA ASN A 258 6.41 0.06 -8.67
C ASN A 258 7.40 1.06 -8.08
N ALA A 259 8.63 0.63 -7.83
CA ALA A 259 9.67 1.44 -7.18
C ALA A 259 10.02 2.70 -7.99
N VAL A 260 10.24 2.56 -9.30
CA VAL A 260 10.57 3.70 -10.17
C VAL A 260 9.40 4.69 -10.24
N THR A 261 8.16 4.20 -10.35
CA THR A 261 7.00 5.10 -10.37
C THR A 261 6.74 5.78 -9.03
N ASP A 262 6.98 5.10 -7.89
CA ASP A 262 6.87 5.72 -6.56
C ASP A 262 7.96 6.77 -6.35
N MET A 263 9.21 6.49 -6.73
CA MET A 263 10.30 7.47 -6.66
C MET A 263 10.01 8.74 -7.48
N ILE A 264 9.45 8.56 -8.68
CA ILE A 264 9.05 9.65 -9.58
C ILE A 264 7.90 10.46 -8.97
N ASN A 265 6.87 9.77 -8.47
CA ASN A 265 5.66 10.38 -7.92
C ASN A 265 5.92 11.12 -6.61
N ASN A 266 6.72 10.54 -5.72
CA ASN A 266 7.02 11.12 -4.42
C ASN A 266 8.15 12.16 -4.49
N ASP A 267 8.76 12.37 -5.66
CA ASP A 267 9.92 13.24 -5.85
C ASP A 267 11.05 12.92 -4.86
N SER A 268 11.21 11.63 -4.52
CA SER A 268 11.96 11.15 -3.34
C SER A 268 13.39 11.69 -3.30
N LEU A 269 14.12 11.56 -4.42
CA LEU A 269 15.52 11.99 -4.53
C LEU A 269 15.67 13.51 -4.37
N ARG A 270 14.75 14.28 -4.94
CA ARG A 270 14.81 15.74 -4.91
C ARG A 270 14.42 16.27 -3.53
N LYS A 271 13.37 15.70 -2.91
CA LYS A 271 13.00 15.99 -1.51
C LYS A 271 14.17 15.67 -0.59
N TRP A 272 14.77 14.50 -0.73
CA TRP A 272 15.94 14.09 0.04
C TRP A 272 17.10 15.07 -0.10
N TYR A 273 17.50 15.40 -1.34
CA TYR A 273 18.58 16.37 -1.59
C TYR A 273 18.27 17.75 -1.01
N ARG A 274 17.04 18.26 -1.19
CA ARG A 274 16.62 19.55 -0.64
C ARG A 274 16.66 19.53 0.89
N ASN A 275 16.08 18.52 1.53
CA ASN A 275 16.10 18.39 2.98
C ASN A 275 17.53 18.38 3.53
N LEU A 276 18.43 17.60 2.93
CA LEU A 276 19.82 17.53 3.37
C LEU A 276 20.55 18.87 3.16
N ARG A 277 20.38 19.50 1.99
CA ARG A 277 20.98 20.80 1.66
C ARG A 277 20.48 21.90 2.60
N ASP A 278 19.17 21.96 2.82
CA ASP A 278 18.54 23.00 3.62
C ASP A 278 18.87 22.80 5.10
N ASP A 279 18.91 21.57 5.60
CA ASP A 279 19.37 21.26 6.96
C ASP A 279 20.84 21.69 7.17
N LEU A 280 21.73 21.42 6.21
CA LEU A 280 23.14 21.86 6.27
C LEU A 280 23.28 23.39 6.20
N LYS A 281 22.45 24.06 5.39
CA LYS A 281 22.44 25.53 5.30
C LYS A 281 21.94 26.20 6.57
N ASN A 282 20.97 25.60 7.25
CA ASN A 282 20.39 26.12 8.48
C ASN A 282 21.32 25.93 9.71
N GLY A 283 22.42 25.20 9.56
CA GLY A 283 23.51 25.10 10.54
C GLY A 283 24.09 23.69 10.68
N VAL A 284 25.40 23.61 10.93
CA VAL A 284 26.09 22.34 11.20
C VAL A 284 25.97 22.00 12.69
N ASN A 285 25.21 20.97 13.02
CA ASN A 285 25.09 20.41 14.37
C ASN A 285 25.24 18.89 14.31
N ALA A 286 25.34 18.23 15.47
CA ALA A 286 25.54 16.77 15.52
C ALA A 286 24.46 15.98 14.76
N ARG A 287 23.21 16.47 14.72
CA ARG A 287 22.12 15.87 13.95
C ARG A 287 22.34 16.04 12.45
N THR A 288 22.66 17.24 11.96
CA THR A 288 22.85 17.47 10.53
C THR A 288 24.10 16.76 10.00
N VAL A 289 25.17 16.68 10.80
CA VAL A 289 26.34 15.84 10.51
C VAL A 289 25.97 14.35 10.46
N PHE A 290 25.22 13.84 11.46
CA PHE A 290 24.76 12.45 11.45
C PHE A 290 23.91 12.14 10.22
N MET A 291 22.94 13.00 9.87
CA MET A 291 22.11 12.83 8.68
C MET A 291 22.94 12.85 7.39
N ALA A 292 23.92 13.75 7.27
CA ALA A 292 24.81 13.80 6.12
C ALA A 292 25.71 12.55 6.02
N VAL A 293 26.26 12.08 7.14
CA VAL A 293 27.06 10.86 7.18
C VAL A 293 26.21 9.65 6.84
N SER A 294 25.01 9.49 7.42
CA SER A 294 24.08 8.41 7.08
C SER A 294 23.70 8.44 5.60
N ALA A 295 23.42 9.61 5.05
CA ALA A 295 23.13 9.79 3.63
C ALA A 295 24.30 9.35 2.74
N VAL A 296 25.53 9.73 3.07
CA VAL A 296 26.74 9.32 2.33
C VAL A 296 26.97 7.82 2.45
N VAL A 297 26.90 7.25 3.66
CA VAL A 297 27.08 5.82 3.90
C VAL A 297 26.08 5.00 3.09
N LEU A 298 24.79 5.36 3.13
CA LEU A 298 23.75 4.64 2.40
C LEU A 298 23.89 4.78 0.89
N LEU A 299 24.28 5.95 0.38
CA LEU A 299 24.55 6.14 -1.03
C LEU A 299 25.75 5.31 -1.49
N THR A 300 26.86 5.31 -0.71
CA THR A 300 28.04 4.50 -0.98
C THR A 300 27.68 3.01 -0.98
N LEU A 301 26.88 2.57 -0.02
CA LEU A 301 26.45 1.18 0.09
C LEU A 301 25.55 0.78 -1.08
N THR A 302 24.62 1.65 -1.48
CA THR A 302 23.76 1.46 -2.65
C THR A 302 24.57 1.33 -3.94
N VAL A 303 25.60 2.18 -4.13
CA VAL A 303 26.52 2.07 -5.28
C VAL A 303 27.35 0.79 -5.21
N ALA A 304 27.88 0.44 -4.04
CA ALA A 304 28.66 -0.77 -3.84
C ALA A 304 27.85 -2.03 -4.17
N LEU A 305 26.60 -2.12 -3.68
CA LEU A 305 25.69 -3.21 -4.01
C LEU A 305 25.36 -3.25 -5.50
N THR A 306 25.11 -2.10 -6.13
CA THR A 306 24.86 -2.03 -7.57
C THR A 306 26.02 -2.62 -8.37
N ILE A 307 27.26 -2.28 -7.99
CA ILE A 307 28.47 -2.86 -8.58
C ILE A 307 28.52 -4.37 -8.30
N CYS A 308 28.12 -4.79 -7.10
CA CYS A 308 28.09 -6.21 -6.76
C CYS A 308 27.10 -7.00 -7.61
N THR A 309 25.88 -6.50 -7.76
CA THR A 309 24.84 -7.05 -8.63
C THR A 309 25.31 -7.12 -10.07
N ALA A 310 25.81 -6.02 -10.61
CA ALA A 310 26.34 -5.98 -11.97
C ALA A 310 27.50 -6.98 -12.17
N GLY A 311 28.41 -7.05 -11.19
CA GLY A 311 29.54 -7.98 -11.19
C GLY A 311 29.09 -9.45 -11.15
N THR A 312 28.05 -9.77 -10.37
CA THR A 312 27.46 -11.10 -10.29
C THR A 312 26.88 -11.50 -11.63
N TRP A 313 26.03 -10.65 -12.21
CA TRP A 313 25.41 -10.93 -13.51
C TRP A 313 26.43 -11.09 -14.63
N TRP A 314 27.50 -10.28 -14.61
CA TRP A 314 28.61 -10.41 -15.54
C TRP A 314 29.34 -11.75 -15.39
N THR A 315 29.62 -12.15 -14.14
CA THR A 315 30.36 -13.37 -13.81
C THR A 315 29.56 -14.60 -14.16
N VAL A 316 28.30 -14.62 -13.76
CA VAL A 316 27.35 -15.70 -14.00
C VAL A 316 27.13 -15.90 -15.50
N ALA A 317 26.98 -14.80 -16.27
CA ALA A 317 26.85 -14.90 -17.72
C ALA A 317 28.11 -15.45 -18.43
N LYS A 318 29.30 -15.29 -17.82
CA LYS A 318 30.57 -15.74 -18.43
C LYS A 318 31.04 -17.12 -17.97
N ASN A 319 30.80 -17.47 -16.71
CA ASN A 319 31.43 -18.62 -16.07
C ASN A 319 30.45 -19.76 -15.80
N THR A 320 29.14 -19.48 -15.75
CA THR A 320 28.14 -20.52 -15.48
C THR A 320 27.80 -21.28 -16.75
N ARG A 321 27.72 -22.61 -16.65
CA ARG A 321 27.30 -23.47 -17.76
C ARG A 321 25.90 -23.03 -18.22
N PRO A 322 25.72 -22.63 -19.49
CA PRO A 322 24.42 -22.17 -19.96
C PRO A 322 23.41 -23.32 -20.01
N LEU A 323 22.15 -23.03 -19.68
CA LEU A 323 21.04 -24.00 -19.77
C LEU A 323 20.83 -24.51 -21.20
N PHE A 324 21.00 -23.63 -22.19
CA PHE A 324 20.94 -23.96 -23.61
C PHE A 324 22.22 -23.58 -24.34
N ALA A 325 22.60 -24.35 -25.36
CA ALA A 325 23.81 -24.08 -26.13
C ALA A 325 23.85 -22.70 -26.81
N TRP A 326 22.69 -22.13 -27.17
CA TRP A 326 22.61 -20.80 -27.76
C TRP A 326 22.91 -19.68 -26.76
N MET A 327 22.68 -19.91 -25.46
CA MET A 327 22.94 -18.90 -24.43
C MET A 327 24.43 -18.61 -24.27
N GLY A 328 25.28 -19.62 -24.44
CA GLY A 328 26.75 -19.45 -24.51
C GLY A 328 27.24 -18.68 -25.75
N LYS A 329 26.35 -18.43 -26.72
CA LYS A 329 26.63 -17.62 -27.92
C LYS A 329 26.06 -16.20 -27.82
N ILE A 330 25.45 -15.84 -26.68
CA ILE A 330 24.98 -14.48 -26.44
C ILE A 330 26.20 -13.54 -26.49
N PRO A 331 26.22 -12.53 -27.39
CA PRO A 331 27.35 -11.62 -27.49
C PRO A 331 27.66 -10.96 -26.15
N ASN A 332 28.94 -10.72 -25.87
CA ASN A 332 29.39 -10.02 -24.65
C ASN A 332 28.65 -8.68 -24.43
N LEU A 333 28.20 -8.03 -25.51
CA LEU A 333 27.39 -6.80 -25.44
C LEU A 333 26.04 -7.01 -24.74
N ILE A 334 25.37 -8.13 -24.95
CA ILE A 334 24.08 -8.46 -24.30
C ILE A 334 24.33 -8.93 -22.86
N ALA A 335 25.43 -9.65 -22.60
CA ALA A 335 25.86 -9.99 -21.24
C ALA A 335 26.20 -8.74 -20.40
N SER A 336 26.89 -7.76 -20.99
CA SER A 336 27.05 -6.42 -20.40
C SER A 336 25.70 -5.71 -20.21
N GLY A 337 24.79 -5.88 -21.17
CA GLY A 337 23.44 -5.32 -21.12
C GLY A 337 22.62 -5.83 -19.93
N ILE A 338 22.74 -7.13 -19.59
CA ILE A 338 22.16 -7.69 -18.36
C ILE A 338 22.66 -6.86 -17.17
N ALA A 339 23.98 -6.82 -16.96
CA ALA A 339 24.59 -6.15 -15.81
C ALA A 339 24.24 -4.66 -15.70
N ILE A 340 24.19 -3.94 -16.82
CA ILE A 340 23.87 -2.50 -16.83
C ILE A 340 22.39 -2.29 -16.48
N ILE A 341 21.48 -3.04 -17.10
CA ILE A 341 20.04 -2.82 -16.92
C ILE A 341 19.58 -3.34 -15.55
N THR A 342 20.01 -4.53 -15.14
CA THR A 342 19.68 -5.05 -13.80
C THR A 342 20.37 -4.24 -12.72
N GLY A 343 21.64 -3.85 -12.91
CA GLY A 343 22.34 -2.94 -11.98
C GLY A 343 21.65 -1.58 -11.85
N SER A 344 21.24 -0.96 -12.96
CA SER A 344 20.51 0.32 -12.92
C SER A 344 19.13 0.18 -12.26
N ALA A 345 18.44 -0.94 -12.51
CA ALA A 345 17.16 -1.22 -11.88
C ALA A 345 17.31 -1.42 -10.37
N GLN A 346 18.32 -2.17 -9.94
CA GLN A 346 18.68 -2.36 -8.53
C GLN A 346 19.07 -1.04 -7.87
N LEU A 347 19.87 -0.21 -8.54
CA LEU A 347 20.26 1.10 -8.04
C LEU A 347 19.02 1.96 -7.72
N ILE A 348 18.06 2.02 -8.64
CA ILE A 348 16.84 2.81 -8.43
C ILE A 348 16.01 2.25 -7.28
N PHE A 349 15.88 0.93 -7.20
CA PHE A 349 15.17 0.25 -6.10
C PHE A 349 15.81 0.56 -4.74
N ASN A 350 17.12 0.36 -4.62
CA ASN A 350 17.87 0.61 -3.39
C ASN A 350 17.84 2.10 -3.00
N LEU A 351 17.90 3.02 -3.98
CA LEU A 351 17.76 4.46 -3.73
C LEU A 351 16.39 4.82 -3.18
N GLN A 352 15.32 4.21 -3.69
CA GLN A 352 13.96 4.44 -3.17
C GLN A 352 13.84 3.94 -1.73
N ASN A 353 14.25 2.70 -1.44
CA ASN A 353 14.21 2.12 -0.08
C ASN A 353 15.09 2.91 0.90
N THR A 354 16.27 3.34 0.46
CA THR A 354 17.17 4.20 1.23
C THR A 354 16.50 5.53 1.58
N SER A 355 15.77 6.13 0.64
CA SER A 355 15.09 7.42 0.87
C SER A 355 13.99 7.34 1.93
N GLU A 356 13.22 6.24 1.94
CA GLU A 356 12.17 5.97 2.94
C GLU A 356 12.78 5.73 4.33
N SER A 357 13.88 4.99 4.37
CA SER A 357 14.62 4.68 5.61
C SER A 357 15.26 5.93 6.22
N LEU A 358 15.87 6.78 5.38
CA LEU A 358 16.38 8.09 5.82
C LEU A 358 15.27 9.02 6.31
N ALA A 359 14.08 9.00 5.70
CA ALA A 359 12.96 9.80 6.18
C ALA A 359 12.51 9.36 7.59
N LEU A 360 12.58 8.07 7.91
CA LEU A 360 12.33 7.59 9.27
C LEU A 360 13.44 7.98 10.25
N ILE A 361 14.70 7.87 9.85
CA ILE A 361 15.83 8.31 10.69
C ILE A 361 15.71 9.83 10.95
N ASP A 362 15.35 10.61 9.93
CA ASP A 362 15.10 12.05 10.07
C ASP A 362 13.97 12.34 11.06
N ASN A 363 12.83 11.68 10.90
CA ASN A 363 11.71 11.80 11.82
C ASN A 363 12.10 11.39 13.26
N ALA A 364 12.91 10.34 13.41
CA ALA A 364 13.41 9.88 14.69
C ALA A 364 14.38 10.88 15.35
N THR A 365 15.26 11.53 14.58
CA THR A 365 16.20 12.53 15.10
C THR A 365 15.54 13.88 15.39
N LYS A 366 14.41 14.21 14.76
CA LYS A 366 13.60 15.40 15.07
C LYS A 366 12.81 15.27 16.38
N MET A 367 12.75 14.08 16.98
CA MET A 367 12.08 13.89 18.27
C MET A 367 12.90 14.53 19.39
N LYS A 368 12.22 15.26 20.29
CA LYS A 368 12.85 15.90 21.47
C LYS A 368 13.45 14.91 22.49
N GLU A 369 13.08 13.64 22.42
CA GLU A 369 13.55 12.57 23.33
C GLU A 369 14.35 11.53 22.54
N SER A 370 15.46 11.04 23.10
CA SER A 370 16.26 9.93 22.53
C SER A 370 15.42 8.65 22.43
N ILE A 371 15.65 7.84 21.39
CA ILE A 371 14.97 6.55 21.16
C ILE A 371 15.03 5.65 22.40
N TRP A 372 16.21 5.53 23.01
CA TRP A 372 16.41 4.74 24.23
C TRP A 372 15.67 5.32 25.43
N SER A 373 15.62 6.65 25.54
CA SER A 373 14.85 7.31 26.60
C SER A 373 13.35 7.11 26.41
N LYS A 374 12.82 7.08 25.18
CA LYS A 374 11.41 6.75 24.92
C LYS A 374 11.10 5.30 25.20
N ILE A 375 11.96 4.36 24.80
CA ILE A 375 11.80 2.94 25.13
C ILE A 375 11.82 2.79 26.65
N ALA A 376 12.83 3.34 27.34
CA ALA A 376 12.92 3.31 28.80
C ALA A 376 11.72 4.01 29.47
N ASN A 377 11.24 5.13 28.94
CA ASN A 377 10.07 5.86 29.44
C ASN A 377 8.77 5.08 29.19
N ALA A 378 8.63 4.42 28.03
CA ALA A 378 7.47 3.59 27.71
C ALA A 378 7.44 2.33 28.60
N PHE A 379 8.59 1.70 28.81
CA PHE A 379 8.74 0.59 29.75
C PHE A 379 8.51 1.04 31.19
N SER A 380 9.07 2.18 31.63
CA SER A 380 8.91 2.72 32.98
C SER A 380 7.48 3.18 33.24
N LYS A 381 6.85 3.90 32.31
CA LYS A 381 5.43 4.29 32.39
C LYS A 381 4.53 3.06 32.34
N GLY A 382 4.82 2.09 31.47
CA GLY A 382 4.12 0.81 31.40
C GLY A 382 4.20 0.06 32.72
N PHE A 383 5.40 -0.11 33.26
CA PHE A 383 5.65 -0.79 34.53
C PHE A 383 5.00 -0.07 35.71
N LYS A 384 5.09 1.27 35.80
CA LYS A 384 4.39 2.07 36.80
C LYS A 384 2.87 1.94 36.66
N ALA A 385 2.34 1.97 35.43
CA ALA A 385 0.92 1.79 35.18
C ALA A 385 0.44 0.36 35.52
N LEU A 386 1.28 -0.66 35.36
CA LEU A 386 1.00 -2.03 35.82
C LEU A 386 0.95 -2.05 37.35
N LEU A 387 1.98 -1.55 38.03
CA LEU A 387 2.01 -1.48 39.50
C LEU A 387 0.83 -0.72 40.12
N GLN A 388 0.34 0.33 39.45
CA GLN A 388 -0.76 1.17 39.94
C GLN A 388 -2.15 0.60 39.65
N ASN A 389 -2.31 -0.19 38.58
CA ASN A 389 -3.64 -0.64 38.11
C ASN A 389 -3.83 -2.16 38.17
N GLU A 390 -2.81 -2.92 38.58
CA GLU A 390 -2.86 -4.38 38.69
C GLU A 390 -2.77 -4.83 40.14
N ASN A 391 -3.51 -5.88 40.46
CA ASN A 391 -3.31 -6.60 41.71
C ASN A 391 -2.05 -7.49 41.64
N TRP A 392 -1.57 -7.97 42.79
CA TRP A 392 -0.35 -8.76 42.86
C TRP A 392 -0.43 -10.05 42.04
N LEU A 393 -1.60 -10.70 41.96
CA LEU A 393 -1.81 -11.90 41.14
C LEU A 393 -1.65 -11.60 39.65
N GLN A 394 -2.10 -10.43 39.18
CA GLN A 394 -1.92 -10.00 37.79
C GLN A 394 -0.45 -9.66 37.49
N LEU A 395 0.28 -9.09 38.45
CA LEU A 395 1.72 -8.78 38.29
C LEU A 395 2.57 -10.06 38.12
N ILE A 396 2.22 -11.14 38.83
CA ILE A 396 2.93 -12.43 38.75
C ILE A 396 2.42 -13.36 37.65
N ASN A 397 1.67 -12.84 36.68
CA ASN A 397 1.14 -13.62 35.57
C ASN A 397 2.29 -14.31 34.79
N ILE A 398 2.55 -15.59 35.13
CA ILE A 398 3.69 -16.36 34.62
C ILE A 398 3.63 -16.49 33.09
N PRO A 399 2.47 -16.80 32.46
CA PRO A 399 2.36 -16.79 31.01
C PRO A 399 2.71 -15.43 30.37
N ARG A 400 2.35 -14.31 30.99
CA ARG A 400 2.72 -12.97 30.51
C ARG A 400 4.22 -12.72 30.61
N LEU A 401 4.85 -13.10 31.71
CA LEU A 401 6.31 -12.99 31.87
C LEU A 401 7.03 -13.84 30.82
N LEU A 402 6.53 -15.06 30.55
CA LEU A 402 7.03 -15.89 29.46
C LEU A 402 6.94 -15.14 28.12
N LEU A 403 5.79 -14.52 27.81
CA LEU A 403 5.63 -13.73 26.58
C LEU A 403 6.65 -12.59 26.49
N VAL A 404 6.88 -11.84 27.56
CA VAL A 404 7.85 -10.73 27.55
C VAL A 404 9.28 -11.22 27.30
N VAL A 405 9.67 -12.33 27.93
CA VAL A 405 11.02 -12.89 27.84
C VAL A 405 11.24 -13.67 26.53
N THR A 406 10.20 -14.17 25.88
CA THR A 406 10.33 -15.02 24.68
C THR A 406 9.88 -14.33 23.40
N PHE A 407 8.71 -13.69 23.38
CA PHE A 407 8.09 -13.18 22.15
C PHE A 407 8.90 -12.05 21.52
N LEU A 408 9.30 -11.03 22.28
CA LEU A 408 10.05 -9.89 21.75
C LEU A 408 11.47 -10.29 21.33
N PRO A 409 12.27 -11.02 22.14
CA PRO A 409 13.57 -11.50 21.71
C PRO A 409 13.50 -12.40 20.48
N LEU A 410 12.50 -13.30 20.41
CA LEU A 410 12.32 -14.16 19.24
C LEU A 410 11.97 -13.35 17.99
N ARG A 411 11.15 -12.28 18.11
CA ARG A 411 10.89 -11.37 16.99
C ARG A 411 12.17 -10.69 16.48
N ILE A 412 13.04 -10.23 17.38
CA ILE A 412 14.34 -9.63 17.01
C ILE A 412 15.25 -10.67 16.37
N LEU A 413 15.30 -11.89 16.91
CA LEU A 413 16.09 -12.98 16.33
C LEU A 413 15.60 -13.38 14.93
N LEU A 414 14.29 -13.43 14.69
CA LEU A 414 13.72 -13.69 13.36
C LEU A 414 14.10 -12.59 12.37
N PHE A 415 14.10 -11.32 12.80
CA PHE A 415 14.54 -10.20 11.98
C PHE A 415 16.03 -10.30 11.64
N ILE A 416 16.91 -10.52 12.63
CA ILE A 416 18.34 -10.72 12.38
C ILE A 416 18.58 -11.93 11.48
N GLY A 417 17.85 -13.02 11.70
CA GLY A 417 17.94 -14.22 10.88
C GLY A 417 17.53 -13.96 9.41
N HIS A 418 16.54 -13.10 9.18
CA HIS A 418 16.17 -12.63 7.85
C HIS A 418 17.30 -11.84 7.19
N LEU A 419 17.88 -10.86 7.90
CA LEU A 419 19.02 -10.10 7.39
C LEU A 419 20.21 -11.00 7.02
N VAL A 420 20.51 -11.99 7.87
CA VAL A 420 21.53 -13.00 7.57
C VAL A 420 21.14 -13.83 6.35
N SER A 421 19.87 -14.22 6.22
CA SER A 421 19.39 -15.00 5.09
C SER A 421 19.56 -14.25 3.76
N MET A 422 19.23 -12.97 3.72
CA MET A 422 19.40 -12.15 2.52
C MET A 422 20.88 -11.89 2.24
N ALA A 423 21.66 -11.63 3.28
CA ALA A 423 23.11 -11.46 3.18
C ALA A 423 23.83 -12.66 2.56
N VAL A 424 23.45 -13.89 2.89
CA VAL A 424 24.07 -15.09 2.28
C VAL A 424 23.56 -15.39 0.87
N SER A 425 22.45 -14.79 0.48
CA SER A 425 21.97 -14.79 -0.90
C SER A 425 22.65 -13.74 -1.78
N SER A 426 23.48 -12.86 -1.19
CA SER A 426 23.96 -11.65 -1.85
C SER A 426 24.88 -11.92 -3.05
N ASP A 427 24.85 -10.95 -3.94
CA ASP A 427 25.60 -10.89 -5.17
C ASP A 427 27.12 -11.09 -4.96
N ARG A 428 27.70 -12.07 -5.67
CA ARG A 428 29.13 -12.40 -5.61
C ARG A 428 29.92 -11.66 -6.68
N VAL A 429 30.91 -10.88 -6.26
CA VAL A 429 31.87 -10.22 -7.16
C VAL A 429 33.17 -10.99 -7.20
N PRO A 430 33.70 -11.32 -8.39
CA PRO A 430 35.04 -11.87 -8.51
C PRO A 430 36.08 -10.97 -7.85
N GLY A 431 36.89 -11.54 -6.96
CA GLY A 431 37.94 -10.81 -6.24
C GLY A 431 37.48 -10.15 -4.94
N ILE A 432 36.19 -10.19 -4.59
CA ILE A 432 35.71 -9.78 -3.26
C ILE A 432 35.37 -11.05 -2.46
N PRO A 433 35.93 -11.24 -1.25
CA PRO A 433 35.56 -12.33 -0.37
C PRO A 433 34.05 -12.37 -0.09
N GLU A 434 33.46 -13.56 -0.11
CA GLU A 434 32.00 -13.76 0.08
C GLU A 434 31.49 -13.16 1.39
N ILE A 435 32.29 -13.24 2.45
CA ILE A 435 31.98 -12.66 3.77
C ILE A 435 31.84 -11.13 3.67
N ILE A 436 32.66 -10.45 2.88
CA ILE A 436 32.58 -8.99 2.71
C ILE A 436 31.31 -8.63 1.94
N SER A 437 30.97 -9.36 0.88
CA SER A 437 29.70 -9.16 0.17
C SER A 437 28.50 -9.39 1.10
N ALA A 438 28.53 -10.46 1.90
CA ALA A 438 27.48 -10.76 2.86
C ALA A 438 27.34 -9.66 3.93
N ILE A 439 28.44 -9.09 4.44
CA ILE A 439 28.38 -7.97 5.39
C ILE A 439 27.76 -6.71 4.75
N LEU A 440 28.13 -6.41 3.50
CA LEU A 440 27.54 -5.30 2.74
C LEU A 440 26.05 -5.53 2.50
N GLY A 441 25.67 -6.74 2.10
CA GLY A 441 24.28 -7.17 1.94
C GLY A 441 23.48 -7.03 3.24
N PHE A 442 23.98 -7.61 4.33
CA PHE A 442 23.37 -7.52 5.67
C PHE A 442 23.14 -6.06 6.08
N THR A 443 24.15 -5.21 5.87
CA THR A 443 24.08 -3.81 6.28
C THR A 443 23.08 -3.03 5.43
N SER A 444 23.00 -3.30 4.11
CA SER A 444 21.96 -2.70 3.26
C SER A 444 20.58 -3.11 3.71
N GLU A 445 20.34 -4.41 3.82
CA GLU A 445 19.04 -4.98 4.16
C GLU A 445 18.58 -4.47 5.53
N PHE A 446 19.52 -4.31 6.49
CA PHE A 446 19.19 -3.71 7.79
C PHE A 446 18.59 -2.32 7.63
N PHE A 447 19.19 -1.46 6.79
CA PHE A 447 18.69 -0.11 6.58
C PHE A 447 17.42 -0.10 5.72
N GLU A 448 17.37 -0.92 4.66
CA GLU A 448 16.21 -1.05 3.79
C GLU A 448 14.99 -1.54 4.55
N ASP A 449 15.13 -2.52 5.45
CA ASP A 449 14.01 -3.07 6.22
C ASP A 449 13.76 -2.37 7.57
N LEU A 450 14.61 -1.42 7.95
CA LEU A 450 14.50 -0.70 9.22
C LEU A 450 13.11 -0.09 9.41
N HIS A 451 12.52 0.38 8.31
CA HIS A 451 11.23 1.04 8.31
C HIS A 451 10.05 0.10 8.62
N TYR A 452 10.13 -1.16 8.22
CA TYR A 452 9.14 -2.18 8.56
C TYR A 452 9.16 -2.53 10.04
N PHE A 453 10.33 -2.47 10.69
CA PHE A 453 10.47 -2.86 12.10
C PHE A 453 10.22 -1.71 13.08
N LEU A 454 10.65 -0.49 12.72
CA LEU A 454 10.61 0.67 13.62
C LEU A 454 9.48 1.66 13.33
N GLY A 455 8.78 1.57 12.19
CA GLY A 455 7.68 2.49 11.84
C GLY A 455 6.62 2.59 12.95
N ASP A 456 6.14 1.46 13.46
CA ASP A 456 5.11 1.41 14.52
C ASP A 456 5.54 2.08 15.83
N LEU A 457 6.84 2.07 16.15
CA LEU A 457 7.41 2.68 17.36
C LEU A 457 7.54 4.21 17.22
N PHE A 458 7.59 4.73 15.99
CA PHE A 458 7.89 6.13 15.71
C PHE A 458 6.71 6.96 15.23
N HIS A 459 5.53 6.36 14.99
CA HIS A 459 4.34 7.07 14.49
C HIS A 459 3.35 7.58 15.55
N SER A 460 3.73 7.69 16.83
CA SER A 460 2.86 8.30 17.85
C SER A 460 3.08 9.82 17.95
N HIS A 461 2.37 10.59 17.12
CA HIS A 461 2.27 12.04 17.30
C HIS A 461 0.85 12.43 17.72
N GLU A 462 0.74 13.37 18.67
CA GLU A 462 -0.51 14.09 18.91
C GLU A 462 -0.71 15.08 17.74
N HIS A 463 -1.76 14.85 16.96
CA HIS A 463 -2.07 15.69 15.80
C HIS A 463 -2.98 16.84 16.20
N SER A 464 -2.73 18.02 15.63
CA SER A 464 -3.69 19.11 15.70
C SER A 464 -4.89 18.81 14.79
N HIS A 465 -6.07 19.32 15.15
CA HIS A 465 -7.28 19.16 14.35
C HIS A 465 -7.42 20.21 13.23
N ASP A 466 -6.32 20.87 12.84
CA ASP A 466 -6.33 21.85 11.74
C ASP A 466 -6.41 21.17 10.37
N THR A 467 -7.05 21.83 9.42
CA THR A 467 -7.29 21.30 8.06
C THR A 467 -6.00 21.00 7.32
N LYS A 468 -4.94 21.79 7.54
CA LYS A 468 -3.60 21.53 6.98
C LYS A 468 -3.02 20.20 7.46
N ASP A 469 -3.21 19.86 8.73
CA ASP A 469 -2.72 18.60 9.29
C ASP A 469 -3.59 17.43 8.85
N LEU A 470 -4.92 17.61 8.77
CA LEU A 470 -5.84 16.58 8.30
C LEU A 470 -5.61 16.21 6.83
N ILE A 471 -5.30 17.19 5.97
CA ILE A 471 -5.02 16.91 4.55
C ILE A 471 -3.62 16.28 4.37
N LYS A 472 -2.64 16.71 5.18
CA LYS A 472 -1.33 16.05 5.24
C LYS A 472 -1.47 14.61 5.70
N GLU A 473 -2.23 14.33 6.76
CA GLU A 473 -2.52 12.97 7.20
C GLU A 473 -3.16 12.17 6.06
N ARG A 474 -4.23 12.71 5.46
CA ARG A 474 -4.98 12.06 4.37
C ARG A 474 -4.11 11.63 3.19
N PHE A 475 -3.14 12.47 2.80
CA PHE A 475 -2.27 12.23 1.65
C PHE A 475 -0.84 11.85 2.02
N SER A 476 -0.52 11.70 3.31
CA SER A 476 0.81 11.28 3.76
C SER A 476 1.12 9.88 3.25
N GLU A 477 2.39 9.66 2.92
CA GLU A 477 2.88 8.47 2.21
C GLU A 477 2.80 7.17 3.05
N GLY A 478 2.24 7.19 4.28
CA GLY A 478 2.20 6.04 5.21
C GLY A 478 0.86 5.29 5.35
N HIS A 479 -0.24 5.72 4.73
CA HIS A 479 -1.55 5.07 4.92
C HIS A 479 -1.84 3.89 3.96
N GLY A 480 -0.87 3.51 3.12
CA GLY A 480 -0.98 2.40 2.18
C GLY A 480 -0.49 1.04 2.71
N HIS A 481 0.37 1.07 3.73
CA HIS A 481 1.00 -0.11 4.30
C HIS A 481 0.38 -0.38 5.67
N ASP A 482 -0.37 -1.46 5.76
CA ASP A 482 -0.89 -1.93 7.04
C ASP A 482 0.27 -2.60 7.78
N HIS A 483 0.97 -1.83 8.63
CA HIS A 483 2.06 -2.32 9.47
C HIS A 483 1.58 -3.26 10.59
N SER A 484 0.29 -3.64 10.60
CA SER A 484 -0.24 -4.59 11.58
C SER A 484 0.33 -5.99 11.37
N ALA A 485 1.49 -6.19 12.00
CA ALA A 485 2.28 -7.42 12.05
C ALA A 485 2.66 -7.97 10.67
N ASP A 486 3.94 -7.90 10.35
CA ASP A 486 4.61 -8.70 9.32
C ASP A 486 4.25 -10.20 9.46
N ILE A 487 4.33 -10.96 8.35
CA ILE A 487 3.99 -12.39 8.30
C ILE A 487 4.66 -13.19 9.43
N PRO A 488 5.97 -13.02 9.72
CA PRO A 488 6.64 -13.65 10.86
C PRO A 488 6.00 -13.30 12.21
N THR A 489 5.70 -12.03 12.46
CA THR A 489 5.00 -11.62 13.69
C THR A 489 3.60 -12.23 13.79
N ARG A 490 2.87 -12.39 12.67
CA ARG A 490 1.57 -13.07 12.67
C ARG A 490 1.69 -14.56 12.99
N ALA A 491 2.67 -15.24 12.38
CA ALA A 491 2.96 -16.65 12.69
C ALA A 491 3.36 -16.82 14.16
N LEU A 492 4.20 -15.92 14.68
CA LEU A 492 4.61 -15.93 16.08
C LEU A 492 3.41 -15.70 17.01
N LYS A 493 2.53 -14.73 16.71
CA LYS A 493 1.28 -14.52 17.47
C LYS A 493 0.37 -15.75 17.45
N LEU A 494 0.29 -16.45 16.33
CA LEU A 494 -0.48 -17.70 16.22
C LEU A 494 0.12 -18.80 17.10
N LEU A 495 1.43 -19.02 17.03
CA LEU A 495 2.14 -20.01 17.86
C LEU A 495 2.00 -19.71 19.36
N PHE A 496 2.07 -18.45 19.75
CA PHE A 496 1.94 -18.00 21.14
C PHE A 496 0.49 -17.77 21.57
N THR A 497 -0.51 -18.01 20.70
CA THR A 497 -1.94 -17.85 21.04
C THR A 497 -2.35 -18.63 22.30
N PRO A 498 -1.90 -19.89 22.54
CA PRO A 498 -2.18 -20.58 23.79
C PRO A 498 -1.61 -19.86 25.02
N VAL A 499 -0.41 -19.28 24.90
CA VAL A 499 0.24 -18.52 25.99
C VAL A 499 -0.48 -17.19 26.23
N PHE A 500 -0.88 -16.48 25.17
CA PHE A 500 -1.75 -15.29 25.28
C PHE A 500 -3.08 -15.64 25.95
N ALA A 501 -3.68 -16.80 25.64
CA ALA A 501 -4.93 -17.25 26.25
C ALA A 501 -4.75 -17.60 27.73
N ALA A 502 -3.66 -18.28 28.08
CA ALA A 502 -3.30 -18.56 29.46
C ALA A 502 -3.05 -17.27 30.25
N ALA A 503 -2.34 -16.30 29.66
CA ALA A 503 -2.12 -15.00 30.27
C ALA A 503 -3.43 -14.24 30.49
N ALA A 504 -4.34 -14.26 29.50
CA ALA A 504 -5.64 -13.61 29.61
C ALA A 504 -6.54 -14.29 30.64
N GLY A 505 -6.53 -15.62 30.70
CA GLY A 505 -7.25 -16.39 31.71
C GLY A 505 -6.73 -16.14 33.12
N TRP A 506 -5.42 -16.04 33.29
CA TRP A 506 -4.83 -15.67 34.56
C TRP A 506 -5.31 -14.28 35.02
N ASP A 507 -5.25 -13.27 34.15
CA ASP A 507 -5.75 -11.92 34.46
C ASP A 507 -7.25 -11.89 34.80
N TYR A 508 -8.04 -12.63 34.03
CA TYR A 508 -9.49 -12.74 34.20
C TYR A 508 -9.88 -13.43 35.51
N LEU A 509 -9.12 -14.44 35.95
CA LEU A 509 -9.32 -15.10 37.24
C LEU A 509 -8.78 -14.24 38.40
N ALA A 510 -7.60 -13.64 38.23
CA ALA A 510 -6.97 -12.80 39.25
C ALA A 510 -7.84 -11.60 39.66
N THR A 511 -8.59 -11.01 38.73
CA THR A 511 -9.53 -9.90 39.03
C THR A 511 -10.82 -10.35 39.73
N ARG A 512 -11.13 -11.65 39.74
CA ARG A 512 -12.25 -12.20 40.52
C ARG A 512 -11.83 -12.70 41.89
N LEU A 513 -10.62 -13.21 42.00
CA LEU A 513 -10.07 -13.74 43.25
C LEU A 513 -9.67 -12.62 44.21
N ILE A 514 -9.23 -11.48 43.68
CA ILE A 514 -8.91 -10.28 44.47
C ILE A 514 -9.85 -9.16 44.04
N PRO A 515 -10.66 -8.59 44.95
CA PRO A 515 -11.55 -7.48 44.63
C PRO A 515 -10.77 -6.33 44.00
N THR A 516 -11.09 -6.00 42.75
CA THR A 516 -10.62 -4.80 42.07
C THR A 516 -11.79 -3.87 41.81
N THR A 517 -11.53 -2.56 41.73
CA THR A 517 -12.54 -1.54 41.42
C THR A 517 -13.20 -1.76 40.05
N HIS A 518 -12.48 -2.39 39.11
CA HIS A 518 -12.98 -2.77 37.80
C HIS A 518 -12.52 -4.19 37.45
N PRO A 519 -13.34 -5.24 37.68
CA PRO A 519 -13.00 -6.59 37.27
C PRO A 519 -12.96 -6.67 35.73
N LEU A 520 -11.94 -7.34 35.19
CA LEU A 520 -11.77 -7.45 33.74
C LEU A 520 -12.72 -8.50 33.16
N THR A 521 -13.41 -8.15 32.06
CA THR A 521 -14.07 -9.17 31.24
C THR A 521 -13.02 -10.01 30.51
N TRP A 522 -13.39 -11.21 30.04
CA TRP A 522 -12.48 -12.06 29.26
C TRP A 522 -11.94 -11.32 28.05
N GLU A 523 -12.80 -10.59 27.35
CA GLU A 523 -12.42 -9.79 26.19
C GLU A 523 -11.42 -8.69 26.55
N GLN A 524 -11.61 -8.00 27.68
CA GLN A 524 -10.66 -6.98 28.14
C GLN A 524 -9.31 -7.59 28.53
N ALA A 525 -9.30 -8.74 29.21
CA ALA A 525 -8.08 -9.46 29.55
C ALA A 525 -7.34 -9.94 28.28
N TRP A 526 -8.06 -10.50 27.31
CA TRP A 526 -7.52 -10.91 26.02
C TRP A 526 -6.94 -9.75 25.22
N ASN A 527 -7.69 -8.65 25.10
CA ASN A 527 -7.26 -7.43 24.42
C ASN A 527 -6.01 -6.84 25.08
N ARG A 528 -5.95 -6.85 26.42
CA ARG A 528 -4.78 -6.42 27.19
C ARG A 528 -3.53 -7.23 26.84
N GLN A 529 -3.63 -8.57 26.84
CA GLN A 529 -2.49 -9.44 26.55
C GLN A 529 -2.03 -9.39 25.10
N THR A 530 -2.97 -9.20 24.16
CA THR A 530 -2.66 -9.11 22.72
C THR A 530 -2.30 -7.69 22.25
N GLY A 531 -2.26 -6.71 23.17
CA GLY A 531 -1.96 -5.31 22.87
C GLY A 531 -3.07 -4.59 22.09
N GLN A 532 -4.28 -5.13 22.04
CA GLN A 532 -5.40 -4.49 21.36
C GLN A 532 -6.05 -3.44 22.25
N THR A 533 -6.26 -2.24 21.73
CA THR A 533 -7.00 -1.18 22.43
C THR A 533 -8.49 -1.55 22.55
N GLN A 534 -9.20 -0.97 23.51
CA GLN A 534 -10.65 -1.16 23.65
C GLN A 534 -11.39 -0.53 22.45
N GLU A 535 -12.43 -1.21 21.98
CA GLU A 535 -13.30 -0.67 20.94
C GLU A 535 -14.03 0.57 21.48
N LYS A 536 -13.87 1.70 20.79
CA LYS A 536 -14.54 2.96 21.11
C LYS A 536 -15.66 3.20 20.12
N SER A 537 -16.84 3.54 20.63
CA SER A 537 -17.91 4.07 19.81
C SER A 537 -17.71 5.56 19.58
N VAL A 538 -17.92 5.98 18.34
CA VAL A 538 -17.82 7.38 17.93
C VAL A 538 -19.21 7.82 17.47
N THR A 539 -19.80 8.72 18.25
CA THR A 539 -21.08 9.36 17.96
C THR A 539 -20.82 10.69 17.25
N ILE A 540 -21.36 10.84 16.04
CA ILE A 540 -21.34 12.10 15.31
C ILE A 540 -22.61 12.86 15.71
N LYS A 541 -22.45 14.07 16.26
CA LYS A 541 -23.59 14.96 16.56
C LYS A 541 -24.39 15.22 15.28
N ALA A 542 -25.72 15.22 15.36
CA ALA A 542 -26.60 15.54 14.22
C ALA A 542 -26.30 16.93 13.61
N THR A 543 -25.81 17.86 14.42
CA THR A 543 -25.40 19.22 14.02
C THR A 543 -24.01 19.30 13.39
N ALA A 544 -23.31 18.18 13.20
CA ALA A 544 -22.01 18.21 12.56
C ALA A 544 -22.14 18.65 11.10
N LYS A 545 -21.31 19.63 10.69
CA LYS A 545 -21.24 20.12 9.31
C LYS A 545 -21.11 18.93 8.33
N GLN A 546 -22.10 18.78 7.47
CA GLN A 546 -22.12 17.79 6.39
C GLN A 546 -21.80 18.47 5.06
N PRO A 547 -21.47 17.71 4.02
CA PRO A 547 -21.44 18.25 2.66
C PRO A 547 -22.77 18.88 2.26
N SER A 548 -22.67 19.93 1.45
CA SER A 548 -23.79 20.68 0.87
C SER A 548 -24.74 19.79 0.04
N ASN A 549 -25.95 20.28 -0.21
CA ASN A 549 -26.91 19.56 -1.05
C ASN A 549 -26.48 19.58 -2.52
N GLU A 550 -25.79 20.64 -2.94
CA GLU A 550 -25.14 20.78 -4.24
C GLU A 550 -24.11 19.66 -4.45
N TRP A 551 -23.26 19.38 -3.46
CA TRP A 551 -22.36 18.21 -3.53
C TRP A 551 -23.15 16.89 -3.62
N LYS A 552 -24.29 16.75 -2.94
CA LYS A 552 -25.09 15.51 -3.02
C LYS A 552 -25.66 15.30 -4.42
N VAL A 553 -26.06 16.37 -5.12
CA VAL A 553 -26.46 16.34 -6.54
C VAL A 553 -25.28 15.89 -7.40
N GLU A 554 -24.14 16.57 -7.29
CA GLU A 554 -22.90 16.23 -8.03
C GLU A 554 -22.45 14.80 -7.79
N HIS A 555 -22.42 14.37 -6.53
CA HIS A 555 -22.03 13.03 -6.14
C HIS A 555 -22.98 12.01 -6.74
N SER A 556 -24.28 12.27 -6.76
CA SER A 556 -25.27 11.38 -7.37
C SER A 556 -25.01 11.19 -8.87
N MET A 557 -24.88 12.32 -9.59
CA MET A 557 -24.59 12.33 -11.03
C MET A 557 -23.28 11.60 -11.34
N PHE A 558 -22.20 11.95 -10.63
CA PHE A 558 -20.90 11.30 -10.77
C PHE A 558 -20.95 9.79 -10.55
N ARG A 559 -21.73 9.33 -9.56
CA ARG A 559 -21.87 7.89 -9.27
C ARG A 559 -22.67 7.17 -10.35
N ILE A 560 -23.67 7.81 -10.93
CA ILE A 560 -24.42 7.31 -12.09
C ILE A 560 -23.47 7.16 -13.29
N ASP A 561 -22.69 8.20 -13.61
CA ASP A 561 -21.74 8.19 -14.72
C ASP A 561 -20.66 7.11 -14.54
N GLN A 562 -20.13 6.97 -13.32
CA GLN A 562 -19.22 5.87 -12.99
C GLN A 562 -19.86 4.49 -13.18
N TYR A 563 -21.13 4.36 -12.81
CA TYR A 563 -21.84 3.09 -12.96
C TYR A 563 -22.04 2.75 -14.43
N ILE A 564 -22.52 3.70 -15.24
CA ILE A 564 -22.64 3.58 -16.70
C ILE A 564 -21.31 3.14 -17.31
N ASN A 565 -20.24 3.89 -17.03
CA ASN A 565 -18.92 3.66 -17.62
C ASN A 565 -18.30 2.32 -17.24
N LYS A 566 -18.57 1.84 -16.03
CA LYS A 566 -17.97 0.61 -15.50
C LYS A 566 -18.77 -0.64 -15.83
N HIS A 567 -20.09 -0.52 -15.90
CA HIS A 567 -20.97 -1.68 -15.93
C HIS A 567 -21.77 -1.82 -17.22
N LEU A 568 -21.96 -0.74 -18.00
CA LEU A 568 -22.84 -0.73 -19.16
C LEU A 568 -22.12 -0.37 -20.48
N SER A 569 -21.28 0.67 -20.51
CA SER A 569 -20.72 1.18 -21.78
C SER A 569 -19.64 0.31 -22.42
N GLN A 570 -18.97 -0.54 -21.63
CA GLN A 570 -17.85 -1.39 -22.08
C GLN A 570 -18.25 -2.86 -22.25
N VAL A 571 -19.54 -3.11 -22.44
CA VAL A 571 -20.09 -4.45 -22.55
C VAL A 571 -20.01 -4.87 -24.01
N THR A 572 -19.24 -5.92 -24.29
CA THR A 572 -19.05 -6.46 -25.65
C THR A 572 -20.12 -7.47 -26.05
N LEU A 573 -20.87 -8.02 -25.09
CA LEU A 573 -21.91 -9.03 -25.29
C LEU A 573 -23.21 -8.56 -24.63
N ASP A 574 -24.13 -8.04 -25.45
CA ASP A 574 -25.47 -7.60 -25.04
C ASP A 574 -26.52 -7.96 -26.10
N PRO A 575 -26.92 -9.25 -26.17
CA PRO A 575 -27.74 -9.78 -27.26
C PRO A 575 -29.14 -9.15 -27.37
N HIS A 576 -29.61 -8.51 -26.30
CA HIS A 576 -30.94 -7.90 -26.21
C HIS A 576 -30.91 -6.37 -26.08
N ALA A 577 -29.76 -5.74 -26.35
CA ALA A 577 -29.58 -4.28 -26.26
C ALA A 577 -30.06 -3.66 -24.92
N ARG A 578 -29.96 -4.40 -23.81
CA ARG A 578 -30.42 -3.94 -22.48
C ARG A 578 -29.48 -2.93 -21.85
N ALA A 579 -28.20 -2.93 -22.21
CA ALA A 579 -27.23 -1.96 -21.70
C ALA A 579 -27.51 -0.55 -22.26
N PRO A 580 -27.71 -0.33 -23.57
CA PRO A 580 -28.17 0.96 -24.10
C PRO A 580 -29.45 1.49 -23.45
N GLU A 581 -30.50 0.66 -23.31
CA GLU A 581 -31.76 1.05 -22.66
C GLU A 581 -31.52 1.52 -21.21
N LYS A 582 -30.71 0.78 -20.45
CA LYS A 582 -30.33 1.17 -19.08
C LYS A 582 -29.50 2.44 -19.03
N ILE A 583 -28.63 2.68 -20.02
CA ILE A 583 -27.83 3.91 -20.11
C ILE A 583 -28.77 5.10 -20.31
N GLN A 584 -29.71 5.00 -21.25
CA GLN A 584 -30.66 6.07 -21.54
C GLN A 584 -31.51 6.44 -20.30
N GLU A 585 -32.06 5.45 -19.60
CA GLU A 585 -32.85 5.72 -18.40
C GLU A 585 -32.01 6.29 -17.25
N LEU A 586 -30.77 5.81 -17.08
CA LEU A 586 -29.84 6.40 -16.09
C LEU A 586 -29.43 7.84 -16.45
N GLN A 587 -29.31 8.17 -17.74
CA GLN A 587 -29.05 9.53 -18.20
C GLN A 587 -30.25 10.45 -17.94
N LYS A 588 -31.49 9.95 -18.10
CA LYS A 588 -32.70 10.67 -17.69
C LYS A 588 -32.71 10.91 -16.18
N LEU A 589 -32.45 9.88 -15.35
CA LEU A 589 -32.31 10.07 -13.90
C LEU A 589 -31.26 11.13 -13.55
N ARG A 590 -30.12 11.12 -14.25
CA ARG A 590 -29.06 12.12 -14.05
C ARG A 590 -29.56 13.54 -14.34
N ALA A 591 -30.25 13.75 -15.47
CA ALA A 591 -30.83 15.03 -15.82
C ALA A 591 -31.90 15.48 -14.80
N ASP A 592 -32.79 14.58 -14.39
CA ASP A 592 -33.83 14.88 -13.38
C ASP A 592 -33.25 15.26 -12.02
N ILE A 593 -32.09 14.70 -11.65
CA ILE A 593 -31.38 15.08 -10.41
C ILE A 593 -30.69 16.45 -10.58
N GLN A 594 -30.16 16.73 -11.76
CA GLN A 594 -29.49 18.00 -12.09
C GLN A 594 -30.49 19.17 -12.07
N ASP A 595 -31.69 18.97 -12.62
CA ASP A 595 -32.72 20.00 -12.78
C ASP A 595 -33.65 20.12 -11.54
N MET A 596 -33.29 19.50 -10.42
CA MET A 596 -34.13 19.45 -9.22
C MET A 596 -34.18 20.80 -8.49
N GLU A 597 -35.37 21.36 -8.31
CA GLU A 597 -35.59 22.55 -7.48
C GLU A 597 -35.40 22.24 -5.99
N GLU A 598 -34.50 22.99 -5.34
CA GLU A 598 -34.14 22.86 -3.92
C GLU A 598 -33.80 21.41 -3.53
N PRO A 599 -32.66 20.87 -4.00
CA PRO A 599 -32.30 19.49 -3.76
C PRO A 599 -32.10 19.25 -2.25
N SER A 600 -32.66 18.15 -1.76
CA SER A 600 -32.39 17.62 -0.42
C SER A 600 -32.07 16.13 -0.52
N GLU A 601 -31.43 15.59 0.51
CA GLU A 601 -31.07 14.17 0.55
C GLU A 601 -32.29 13.27 0.40
N GLU A 602 -33.38 13.63 1.05
CA GLU A 602 -34.66 12.94 1.01
C GLU A 602 -35.28 12.98 -0.39
N LYS A 603 -35.34 14.16 -1.03
CA LYS A 603 -35.87 14.30 -2.40
C LYS A 603 -35.05 13.51 -3.41
N ILE A 604 -33.72 13.55 -3.33
CA ILE A 604 -32.83 12.79 -4.23
C ILE A 604 -33.07 11.29 -4.05
N LYS A 605 -33.12 10.81 -2.79
CA LYS A 605 -33.41 9.39 -2.49
C LYS A 605 -34.79 8.97 -2.99
N GLN A 606 -35.79 9.82 -2.85
CA GLN A 606 -37.14 9.55 -3.35
C GLN A 606 -37.16 9.42 -4.87
N ARG A 607 -36.52 10.34 -5.60
CA ARG A 607 -36.41 10.26 -7.06
C ARG A 607 -35.68 9.00 -7.52
N ILE A 608 -34.59 8.61 -6.84
CA ILE A 608 -33.89 7.34 -7.10
C ILE A 608 -34.81 6.15 -6.81
N GLY A 609 -35.57 6.17 -5.71
CA GLY A 609 -36.52 5.11 -5.35
C GLY A 609 -37.64 4.92 -6.38
N GLN A 610 -38.10 6.01 -7.01
CA GLN A 610 -39.04 5.95 -8.15
C GLN A 610 -38.36 5.32 -9.38
N GLU A 611 -37.10 5.66 -9.64
CA GLU A 611 -36.34 5.12 -10.77
C GLU A 611 -36.14 3.60 -10.67
N VAL A 612 -35.89 3.09 -9.46
CA VAL A 612 -35.74 1.64 -9.18
C VAL A 612 -36.94 0.82 -9.66
N GLN A 613 -38.15 1.39 -9.65
CA GLN A 613 -39.38 0.70 -10.03
C GLN A 613 -39.50 0.43 -11.54
N LYS A 614 -38.66 1.07 -12.38
CA LYS A 614 -38.68 0.81 -13.82
C LYS A 614 -38.23 -0.61 -14.11
N GLU A 615 -39.07 -1.34 -14.86
CA GLU A 615 -38.87 -2.76 -15.17
C GLU A 615 -37.51 -3.05 -15.83
N ILE A 616 -36.98 -2.10 -16.61
CA ILE A 616 -35.70 -2.23 -17.31
C ILE A 616 -34.54 -2.59 -16.37
N TYR A 617 -34.55 -2.08 -15.14
CA TYR A 617 -33.49 -2.38 -14.18
C TYR A 617 -33.56 -3.79 -13.62
N ASN A 618 -34.69 -4.49 -13.77
CA ASN A 618 -34.86 -5.89 -13.39
C ASN A 618 -34.55 -6.88 -14.52
N LYS A 619 -34.44 -6.40 -15.76
CA LYS A 619 -34.10 -7.26 -16.92
C LYS A 619 -32.63 -7.64 -16.93
N HIS A 620 -32.32 -8.93 -16.92
CA HIS A 620 -30.95 -9.42 -17.07
C HIS A 620 -30.48 -9.31 -18.52
N ARG A 621 -29.15 -9.17 -18.72
CA ARG A 621 -28.57 -9.08 -20.09
C ARG A 621 -28.53 -10.42 -20.81
N HIS A 622 -28.38 -11.49 -20.06
CA HIS A 622 -28.30 -12.87 -20.55
C HIS A 622 -29.46 -13.64 -19.94
N ASP A 623 -30.66 -13.39 -20.46
CA ASP A 623 -31.87 -14.10 -20.06
C ASP A 623 -32.12 -15.21 -21.09
N TYR A 624 -31.29 -16.24 -21.05
CA TYR A 624 -31.37 -17.38 -21.96
C TYR A 624 -32.23 -18.48 -21.33
N PRO A 625 -32.92 -19.30 -22.14
CA PRO A 625 -33.74 -20.41 -21.64
C PRO A 625 -32.98 -21.36 -20.69
N PHE A 626 -31.66 -21.54 -20.88
CA PHE A 626 -30.81 -22.43 -20.10
C PHE A 626 -30.11 -21.75 -18.90
N PHE A 627 -30.14 -20.41 -18.84
CA PHE A 627 -29.62 -19.61 -17.73
C PHE A 627 -30.68 -18.57 -17.40
N HIS A 628 -31.59 -18.92 -16.48
CA HIS A 628 -32.52 -17.96 -15.87
C HIS A 628 -31.85 -17.37 -14.63
N PRO A 629 -31.19 -16.21 -14.72
CA PRO A 629 -30.63 -15.56 -13.55
C PRO A 629 -31.75 -15.19 -12.56
N THR A 630 -31.84 -15.93 -11.46
CA THR A 630 -32.75 -15.61 -10.36
C THR A 630 -32.18 -14.48 -9.50
N GLY A 631 -32.96 -13.42 -9.28
CA GLY A 631 -32.66 -12.33 -8.34
C GLY A 631 -32.40 -10.97 -8.99
N ALA A 632 -32.25 -9.94 -8.14
CA ALA A 632 -32.06 -8.55 -8.58
C ALA A 632 -30.82 -8.37 -9.47
N THR A 633 -30.97 -7.58 -10.54
CA THR A 633 -29.82 -7.25 -11.41
C THR A 633 -28.85 -6.32 -10.70
N ARG A 634 -27.63 -6.20 -11.24
CA ARG A 634 -26.64 -5.25 -10.73
C ARG A 634 -27.12 -3.79 -10.76
N SER A 635 -27.95 -3.41 -11.73
CA SER A 635 -28.47 -2.05 -11.84
C SER A 635 -29.54 -1.77 -10.79
N HIS A 636 -30.39 -2.75 -10.52
CA HIS A 636 -31.36 -2.67 -9.43
C HIS A 636 -30.65 -2.48 -8.08
N VAL A 637 -29.70 -3.36 -7.75
CA VAL A 637 -28.91 -3.26 -6.49
C VAL A 637 -28.15 -1.93 -6.40
N PHE A 638 -27.66 -1.40 -7.52
CA PHE A 638 -27.00 -0.10 -7.53
C PHE A 638 -27.93 1.04 -7.13
N LEU A 639 -29.13 1.09 -7.73
CA LEU A 639 -30.10 2.15 -7.46
C LEU A 639 -30.81 1.99 -6.11
N GLU A 640 -31.12 0.76 -5.70
CA GLU A 640 -31.85 0.48 -4.45
C GLU A 640 -30.95 0.63 -3.22
N GLU A 641 -29.74 0.06 -3.25
CA GLU A 641 -28.87 -0.01 -2.07
C GLU A 641 -27.66 0.92 -2.17
N GLU A 642 -26.89 0.83 -3.25
CA GLU A 642 -25.55 1.42 -3.28
C GLU A 642 -25.54 2.95 -3.43
N LEU A 643 -26.38 3.49 -4.33
CA LEU A 643 -26.44 4.92 -4.60
C LEU A 643 -27.06 5.70 -3.41
N PRO A 644 -28.23 5.33 -2.86
CA PRO A 644 -28.81 6.01 -1.70
C PRO A 644 -27.90 5.97 -0.47
N GLN A 645 -27.24 4.83 -0.21
CA GLN A 645 -26.30 4.69 0.89
C GLN A 645 -25.09 5.62 0.73
N ARG A 646 -24.65 5.90 -0.51
CA ARG A 646 -23.48 6.74 -0.78
C ARG A 646 -23.76 8.23 -0.63
N ILE A 647 -24.96 8.66 -0.98
CA ILE A 647 -25.41 10.06 -0.88
C ILE A 647 -25.67 10.44 0.59
N SER A 648 -25.97 9.45 1.43
CA SER A 648 -26.22 9.68 2.85
C SER A 648 -24.96 10.16 3.59
N ALA A 649 -25.04 11.31 4.25
CA ALA A 649 -23.90 11.93 4.94
C ALA A 649 -23.53 11.20 6.26
N SER A 650 -24.44 10.41 6.80
CA SER A 650 -24.21 9.32 7.76
C SER A 650 -25.44 8.40 7.74
N PRO A 651 -25.31 7.09 8.01
CA PRO A 651 -26.48 6.34 8.45
C PRO A 651 -26.98 7.03 9.73
N ALA A 652 -28.25 7.45 9.72
CA ALA A 652 -28.94 7.88 10.93
C ALA A 652 -28.70 6.84 12.04
N ALA A 653 -28.50 7.32 13.27
CA ALA A 653 -28.21 6.50 14.43
C ALA A 653 -29.28 5.42 14.65
#